data_AF-A0A023EX05-F1
#
_entry.id   AF-A0A023EX05-F1
#
_cell.length_a   1.000
_cell.length_b   1.000
_cell.length_c   1.000
_cell.angle_alpha   90.00
_cell.angle_beta   90.00
_cell.angle_gamma   90.00
#
_symmetry.space_group_name_H-M   'P 1'
#
loop_
_entity.id
_entity.type
_entity.pdbx_description
1 polymer ?
#
loop_
_entity_poly.entity_id
_entity_poly.type
_entity_poly.pdbx_seq_one_letter_code
_entity_poly.pdbx_strand_id
1 'polypeptide(L)'
;INEEFQESNEFKNCILFNCRGEVNVKQIHFPNDSYVKCYEGPQILDITLKPLSSINKCCDIYLFGKRWDCGSLLYKHLDILFKMASQELMQIEEGAKLYNSLGTNAERISNTSINYKKSRRYCVELYLFVQNYIKSLCSSSDFAWMLQHMFPLIIKKMSTLQRQLKRLTDLPDYVYLHGCNSSGNKIAQPSYHLLHVHLDLRWLNITLLFYLSKAKEHLEFNSDSSFIQQYCDLSGFYKSIQQLIFELFDIIIKRYEKIEINSLHKKSPFVCTCIQELWALLQILSDSLNKNNLGKKFWDFLSDYINSMMNGFQNNSAFFDQDNSAVYSNLSCTSRITCSLWAIYSIAKLYKLADYDVISCYPLLEDLLKAIVTEDMTESVMRTCLIFIEKICIDIWEPKVEPIVLLWEYFQKKLNNHFYIPGATPDSLAIVSKNARGLLNQIKSFLQDVNSVRDSFQHFLRILGLHLEKTKDSPKHWRLIKARIFTKLSPANVVTLSQIGEYHFVSLFLTMALTLGYPQVGNKIFELGNLSKNSRGNLNIELIKGQLAFVIIILENDGNAENAIKPIVEYVNSLSAVEHIDTLRLFAEAMQDILHCHDCMTQGQHLLIDAWLLNYLSCCSNTESSKVLTSLLRIIKRHKQLIIFQKPEPQFLLFLNKLWGQLEPYLSTLLASTQSSIPAEASEIAAALAMLYHNFGSQETFKNIFSLFLCREVADVSMIRRFLCHFIEYFGMNNILPSYNKIIIKAWLRCCFFCDCKENPEMRQFTTFILTIPEIKILFDGCEESLSSMEEPLLMFFICLHNKYSSLEDIYKKQAIREKLFSYVEGLENWIKPVLCNPRNTDQIKRLYNTVGNMFRLVAPLLYVKSKPNTLLQQLIDQLLLPFAVHNPDTKIHENIITAIRLHLHLFIQGLIQLNPEEDHYILRILKELITIYVPRCVHSSINSTSVQTTFSLVGEFRNFDYKLKTFILKTICNIFLKRKARRPSNHAIYGLIFIREIMNLHGKYDNVFSCLITCTFERVCDVIMYCDGNTPEHRTAKEIMKLFLNNNSLRINNMIMEDVKTALTVITNENLAWSSRQIFELMTFLSLEAPDVVLNFLPKLLELIKDVELKRGVGYDKTLRMGFEKVENDLNVLTRKII
;
A
#
# COMPACT_ATOMS: atom_id res chain seq x y z
N ILE A 1 79.04 12.83 10.96
CA ILE A 1 79.41 11.45 10.56
C ILE A 1 78.21 10.88 9.79
N ASN A 2 77.86 11.55 8.70
CA ASN A 2 76.75 11.24 7.79
C ASN A 2 77.40 11.17 6.41
N GLU A 3 77.70 9.98 5.92
CA GLU A 3 78.11 9.76 4.53
C GLU A 3 76.89 9.23 3.76
N GLU A 4 76.25 10.15 3.04
CA GLU A 4 75.37 9.82 1.91
C GLU A 4 76.22 9.20 0.80
N PHE A 5 76.10 7.89 0.59
CA PHE A 5 76.61 7.25 -0.62
C PHE A 5 75.76 7.69 -1.81
N GLN A 6 76.32 8.58 -2.64
CA GLN A 6 75.81 8.91 -3.97
C GLN A 6 75.69 7.63 -4.80
N GLU A 7 74.46 7.28 -5.22
CA GLU A 7 74.20 6.21 -6.18
C GLU A 7 74.83 6.56 -7.55
N SER A 8 75.71 5.69 -8.03
CA SER A 8 76.33 5.76 -9.35
C SER A 8 75.28 5.65 -10.47
N ASN A 9 75.35 6.59 -11.41
CA ASN A 9 74.31 6.99 -12.36
C ASN A 9 74.19 6.13 -13.65
N GLU A 10 74.55 4.84 -13.65
CA GLU A 10 74.71 4.06 -14.90
C GLU A 10 73.62 3.03 -15.24
N PHE A 11 72.65 2.80 -14.34
CA PHE A 11 71.40 2.11 -14.67
C PHE A 11 70.21 2.99 -14.25
N LYS A 12 69.94 4.06 -15.01
CA LYS A 12 68.85 5.00 -14.71
C LYS A 12 67.45 4.35 -14.61
N ASN A 13 67.26 3.09 -15.05
CA ASN A 13 65.97 2.40 -15.06
C ASN A 13 66.03 0.94 -14.53
N CYS A 14 66.62 0.67 -13.35
CA CYS A 14 66.45 -0.64 -12.71
C CYS A 14 65.03 -0.75 -12.09
N ILE A 15 64.10 -1.32 -12.86
CA ILE A 15 62.70 -1.52 -12.44
C ILE A 15 62.62 -2.83 -11.62
N LEU A 16 61.86 -2.79 -10.53
CA LEU A 16 61.58 -3.92 -9.64
C LEU A 16 60.08 -4.01 -9.41
N PHE A 17 59.51 -5.20 -9.27
CA PHE A 17 58.11 -5.35 -8.88
C PHE A 17 57.88 -4.63 -7.54
N ASN A 18 56.88 -3.75 -7.50
CA ASN A 18 56.58 -2.89 -6.35
C ASN A 18 55.16 -3.14 -5.85
N CYS A 19 55.04 -3.91 -4.78
CA CYS A 19 53.73 -4.35 -4.28
C CYS A 19 52.92 -3.19 -3.70
N ARG A 20 51.61 -3.19 -3.99
CA ARG A 20 50.63 -2.28 -3.37
C ARG A 20 49.66 -3.02 -2.45
N GLY A 21 50.02 -4.23 -2.03
CA GLY A 21 49.22 -5.07 -1.15
C GLY A 21 48.26 -5.99 -1.91
N GLU A 22 47.16 -6.37 -1.25
CA GLU A 22 46.14 -7.23 -1.84
C GLU A 22 45.44 -6.53 -3.00
N VAL A 23 45.12 -7.31 -4.04
CA VAL A 23 44.50 -6.77 -5.25
C VAL A 23 43.08 -6.32 -4.96
N ASN A 24 42.81 -5.03 -5.18
CA ASN A 24 41.46 -4.50 -5.17
C ASN A 24 40.73 -4.91 -6.46
N VAL A 25 39.65 -5.69 -6.32
CA VAL A 25 38.84 -6.13 -7.47
C VAL A 25 38.25 -4.96 -8.26
N LYS A 26 38.13 -3.76 -7.66
CA LYS A 26 37.65 -2.53 -8.32
C LYS A 26 38.74 -1.72 -9.02
N GLN A 27 40.01 -2.13 -8.97
CA GLN A 27 41.11 -1.43 -9.64
C GLN A 27 40.85 -1.35 -11.16
N ILE A 28 41.28 -0.24 -11.78
CA ILE A 28 40.99 0.11 -13.19
C ILE A 28 42.27 0.22 -14.04
N HIS A 29 43.42 0.56 -13.46
CA HIS A 29 44.70 0.64 -14.19
C HIS A 29 45.88 0.14 -13.36
N PHE A 30 46.92 -0.33 -14.05
CA PHE A 30 48.23 -0.55 -13.44
C PHE A 30 48.93 0.79 -13.14
N PRO A 31 49.77 0.84 -12.09
CA PRO A 31 50.56 2.02 -11.76
C PRO A 31 51.53 2.47 -12.85
N ASN A 32 51.87 3.76 -12.91
CA ASN A 32 52.87 4.28 -13.84
C ASN A 32 54.28 3.70 -13.61
N ASP A 33 54.61 3.32 -12.37
CA ASP A 33 55.90 2.71 -11.98
C ASP A 33 55.93 1.19 -12.16
N SER A 34 54.89 0.61 -12.76
CA SER A 34 54.75 -0.84 -12.95
C SER A 34 55.51 -1.31 -14.20
N TYR A 35 55.93 -2.58 -14.21
CA TYR A 35 56.50 -3.22 -15.40
C TYR A 35 55.59 -3.09 -16.63
N VAL A 36 54.27 -3.28 -16.52
CA VAL A 36 53.32 -3.16 -17.65
C VAL A 36 53.31 -1.73 -18.25
N LYS A 37 53.51 -0.68 -17.45
CA LYS A 37 53.52 0.71 -17.93
C LYS A 37 54.91 1.20 -18.35
N CYS A 38 55.96 0.76 -17.65
CA CYS A 38 57.34 1.12 -17.98
C CYS A 38 57.91 0.31 -19.15
N TYR A 39 57.43 -0.91 -19.37
CA TYR A 39 57.70 -1.69 -20.57
C TYR A 39 56.46 -1.60 -21.46
N GLU A 40 56.52 -0.78 -22.51
CA GLU A 40 55.48 -0.81 -23.54
C GLU A 40 55.51 -2.19 -24.20
N GLY A 41 54.56 -3.06 -23.87
CA GLY A 41 54.53 -4.47 -24.29
C GLY A 41 54.97 -4.78 -25.74
N PRO A 42 54.57 -4.01 -26.77
CA PRO A 42 55.03 -4.21 -28.15
C PRO A 42 56.54 -4.00 -28.35
N GLN A 43 57.19 -3.16 -27.54
CA GLN A 43 58.62 -2.84 -27.66
C GLN A 43 59.54 -4.00 -27.24
N ILE A 44 59.05 -5.00 -26.50
CA ILE A 44 59.81 -6.25 -26.25
C ILE A 44 60.07 -6.98 -27.57
N LEU A 45 59.16 -6.84 -28.54
CA LEU A 45 59.24 -7.45 -29.87
C LEU A 45 59.85 -6.53 -30.94
N ASP A 46 59.82 -5.20 -30.76
CA ASP A 46 60.57 -4.23 -31.60
C ASP A 46 62.07 -4.29 -31.29
N ILE A 47 62.66 -5.46 -31.49
CA ILE A 47 64.10 -5.62 -31.56
C ILE A 47 64.51 -5.25 -32.99
N THR A 48 64.45 -3.97 -33.31
CA THR A 48 65.53 -3.49 -34.17
C THR A 48 66.77 -3.55 -33.29
N LEU A 49 67.67 -4.52 -33.53
CA LEU A 49 69.02 -4.52 -33.00
C LEU A 49 69.74 -3.27 -33.55
N LYS A 50 69.32 -2.09 -33.09
CA LYS A 50 69.98 -0.85 -33.45
C LYS A 50 71.35 -0.90 -32.81
N PRO A 51 72.43 -0.64 -33.56
CA PRO A 51 73.74 -0.55 -32.98
C PRO A 51 73.72 0.51 -31.91
N LEU A 52 73.97 0.10 -30.66
CA LEU A 52 74.39 1.03 -29.62
C LEU A 52 75.66 1.69 -30.14
N SER A 53 75.57 2.95 -30.55
CA SER A 53 76.67 3.76 -31.07
C SER A 53 77.76 4.08 -30.02
N SER A 54 77.86 3.28 -28.95
CA SER A 54 78.73 3.55 -27.81
C SER A 54 79.14 2.30 -27.03
N ILE A 55 79.71 1.28 -27.69
CA ILE A 55 80.56 0.28 -27.00
C ILE A 55 82.05 0.57 -27.26
N ASN A 56 82.38 1.68 -27.94
CA ASN A 56 83.77 2.07 -28.19
C ASN A 56 84.47 2.74 -27.00
N LYS A 57 83.95 2.62 -25.76
CA LYS A 57 84.66 3.04 -24.55
C LYS A 57 84.71 1.89 -23.56
N CYS A 58 85.91 1.52 -23.12
CA CYS A 58 86.13 0.75 -21.91
C CYS A 58 85.48 1.51 -20.74
N CYS A 59 84.28 1.10 -20.35
CA CYS A 59 83.57 1.64 -19.19
C CYS A 59 83.63 0.63 -18.05
N ASP A 60 83.87 1.10 -16.83
CA ASP A 60 83.70 0.30 -15.63
C ASP A 60 82.20 0.12 -15.36
N ILE A 61 81.77 -1.08 -14.97
CA ILE A 61 80.41 -1.36 -14.51
C ILE A 61 80.41 -1.74 -13.03
N TYR A 62 79.38 -1.30 -12.30
CA TYR A 62 79.20 -1.64 -10.90
C TYR A 62 78.17 -2.78 -10.74
N LEU A 63 78.61 -3.94 -10.24
CA LEU A 63 77.74 -5.10 -9.97
C LEU A 63 78.13 -5.76 -8.66
N PHE A 64 77.13 -6.17 -7.86
CA PHE A 64 77.32 -6.76 -6.52
C PHE A 64 78.21 -5.90 -5.59
N GLY A 65 78.13 -4.57 -5.70
CA GLY A 65 78.93 -3.68 -4.86
C GLY A 65 80.41 -3.58 -5.26
N LYS A 66 80.78 -4.05 -6.46
CA LYS A 66 82.16 -4.05 -6.97
C LYS A 66 82.23 -3.41 -8.36
N ARG A 67 83.34 -2.73 -8.64
CA ARG A 67 83.68 -2.25 -10.00
C ARG A 67 84.27 -3.39 -10.83
N TRP A 68 83.88 -3.46 -12.09
CA TRP A 68 84.32 -4.47 -13.05
C TRP A 68 84.56 -3.83 -14.42
N ASP A 69 85.43 -4.43 -15.23
CA ASP A 69 85.59 -4.05 -16.64
C ASP A 69 84.40 -4.57 -17.48
N CYS A 70 83.59 -3.68 -18.03
CA CYS A 70 82.36 -4.06 -18.73
C CYS A 70 82.61 -4.98 -19.94
N GLY A 71 83.75 -4.82 -20.64
CA GLY A 71 84.03 -5.53 -21.89
C GLY A 71 84.43 -7.00 -21.71
N SER A 72 85.15 -7.35 -20.62
CA SER A 72 85.62 -8.73 -20.40
C SER A 72 84.90 -9.47 -19.27
N LEU A 73 84.02 -8.79 -18.52
CA LEU A 73 83.39 -9.32 -17.31
C LEU A 73 82.62 -10.63 -17.54
N LEU A 74 81.70 -10.68 -18.50
CA LEU A 74 80.91 -11.89 -18.73
C LEU A 74 81.74 -13.01 -19.35
N TYR A 75 82.77 -12.69 -20.13
CA TYR A 75 83.64 -13.72 -20.70
C TYR A 75 84.51 -14.39 -19.61
N LYS A 76 85.07 -13.62 -18.67
CA LYS A 76 86.00 -14.13 -17.65
C LYS A 76 85.37 -14.57 -16.33
N HIS A 77 84.24 -13.97 -15.93
CA HIS A 77 83.73 -14.08 -14.57
C HIS A 77 82.24 -14.45 -14.46
N LEU A 78 81.61 -14.97 -15.54
CA LEU A 78 80.21 -15.43 -15.53
C LEU A 78 79.91 -16.36 -14.33
N ASP A 79 80.78 -17.33 -14.09
CA ASP A 79 80.68 -18.29 -12.99
C ASP A 79 80.64 -17.62 -11.62
N ILE A 80 81.45 -16.58 -11.43
CA ILE A 80 81.57 -15.85 -10.18
C ILE A 80 80.30 -14.99 -9.97
N LEU A 81 79.83 -14.31 -11.01
CA LEU A 81 78.63 -13.47 -10.94
C LEU A 81 77.38 -14.28 -10.56
N PHE A 82 77.16 -15.43 -11.18
CA PHE A 82 76.02 -16.28 -10.83
C PHE A 82 76.16 -16.92 -9.44
N LYS A 83 77.39 -17.22 -8.98
CA LYS A 83 77.61 -17.63 -7.58
C LYS A 83 77.29 -16.51 -6.59
N MET A 84 77.64 -15.26 -6.91
CA MET A 84 77.26 -14.10 -6.09
C MET A 84 75.73 -13.93 -6.04
N ALA A 85 75.03 -14.04 -7.18
CA ALA A 85 73.57 -14.03 -7.20
C ALA A 85 72.95 -15.16 -6.36
N SER A 86 73.50 -16.38 -6.47
CA SER A 86 73.08 -17.52 -5.64
C SER A 86 73.26 -17.26 -4.14
N GLN A 87 74.35 -16.60 -3.74
CA GLN A 87 74.61 -16.22 -2.35
C GLN A 87 73.61 -15.17 -1.85
N GLU A 88 73.36 -14.11 -2.63
CA GLU A 88 72.36 -13.09 -2.27
C GLU A 88 70.95 -13.70 -2.14
N LEU A 89 70.58 -14.65 -3.00
CA LEU A 89 69.31 -15.37 -2.91
C LEU A 89 69.21 -16.21 -1.62
N MET A 90 70.28 -16.94 -1.26
CA MET A 90 70.33 -17.72 -0.01
C MET A 90 70.18 -16.83 1.22
N GLN A 91 70.81 -15.65 1.23
CA GLN A 91 70.68 -14.70 2.35
C GLN A 91 69.24 -14.24 2.56
N ILE A 92 68.51 -13.97 1.47
CA ILE A 92 67.09 -13.60 1.55
C ILE A 92 66.25 -14.79 2.06
N GLU A 93 66.53 -16.01 1.58
CA GLU A 93 65.81 -17.23 2.00
C GLU A 93 66.02 -17.55 3.49
N GLU A 94 67.27 -17.49 3.97
CA GLU A 94 67.61 -17.69 5.38
C GLU A 94 66.99 -16.61 6.26
N GLY A 95 67.02 -15.35 5.82
CA GLY A 95 66.34 -14.24 6.49
C GLY A 95 64.85 -14.48 6.66
N ALA A 96 64.17 -14.99 5.62
CA ALA A 96 62.74 -15.28 5.66
C ALA A 96 62.41 -16.41 6.65
N LYS A 97 63.24 -17.47 6.66
CA LYS A 97 63.09 -18.60 7.61
C LYS A 97 63.29 -18.14 9.06
N LEU A 98 64.34 -17.38 9.34
CA LEU A 98 64.65 -16.86 10.67
C LEU A 98 63.55 -15.94 11.18
N TYR A 99 63.09 -15.00 10.35
CA TYR A 99 62.02 -14.06 10.70
C TYR A 99 60.72 -14.79 11.09
N ASN A 100 60.36 -15.86 10.38
CA ASN A 100 59.19 -16.67 10.72
C ASN A 100 59.35 -17.43 12.05
N SER A 101 60.55 -17.93 12.35
CA SER A 101 60.81 -18.70 13.59
C SER A 101 60.84 -17.85 14.87
N LEU A 102 61.18 -16.56 14.77
CA LEU A 102 61.41 -15.68 15.92
C LEU A 102 60.24 -14.70 16.21
N GLY A 103 59.25 -14.61 15.30
CA GLY A 103 58.12 -13.68 15.42
C GLY A 103 58.53 -12.20 15.38
N THR A 104 57.60 -11.30 15.72
CA THR A 104 57.80 -9.83 15.74
C THR A 104 58.87 -9.34 16.72
N ASN A 105 59.45 -10.22 17.55
CA ASN A 105 60.58 -9.90 18.43
C ASN A 105 61.93 -9.79 17.69
N ALA A 106 61.94 -9.99 16.36
CA ALA A 106 63.12 -9.88 15.51
C ALA A 106 63.74 -8.47 15.41
N GLU A 107 63.03 -7.40 15.80
CA GLU A 107 63.59 -6.04 15.83
C GLU A 107 64.78 -5.90 16.80
N ARG A 108 64.96 -6.83 17.75
CA ARG A 108 66.05 -6.79 18.73
C ARG A 108 67.31 -7.59 18.37
N ILE A 109 67.34 -8.33 17.26
CA ILE A 109 68.50 -9.15 16.86
C ILE A 109 69.16 -8.64 15.56
N SER A 110 68.67 -7.55 14.95
CA SER A 110 69.23 -6.91 13.76
C SER A 110 70.53 -6.11 14.02
N ASN A 111 71.48 -6.69 14.77
CA ASN A 111 72.87 -6.23 14.73
C ASN A 111 73.60 -6.61 13.43
N THR A 112 72.89 -7.18 12.45
CA THR A 112 73.34 -7.26 11.05
C THR A 112 72.41 -6.44 10.17
N SER A 113 72.92 -5.31 9.66
CA SER A 113 72.26 -4.37 8.76
C SER A 113 72.07 -4.94 7.33
N ILE A 114 71.45 -6.12 7.21
CA ILE A 114 71.26 -6.77 5.90
C ILE A 114 70.09 -6.09 5.19
N ASN A 115 70.39 -5.43 4.08
CA ASN A 115 69.40 -4.77 3.25
C ASN A 115 68.89 -5.74 2.17
N TYR A 116 67.85 -6.50 2.47
CA TYR A 116 67.29 -7.51 1.55
C TYR A 116 66.80 -6.92 0.21
N LYS A 117 66.39 -5.64 0.18
CA LYS A 117 66.08 -4.94 -1.07
C LYS A 117 67.32 -4.82 -1.96
N LYS A 118 68.47 -4.52 -1.37
CA LYS A 118 69.75 -4.41 -2.07
C LYS A 118 70.19 -5.78 -2.61
N SER A 119 70.07 -6.85 -1.83
CA SER A 119 70.32 -8.23 -2.28
C SER A 119 69.42 -8.62 -3.46
N ARG A 120 68.12 -8.33 -3.38
CA ARG A 120 67.17 -8.52 -4.49
C ARG A 120 67.59 -7.73 -5.73
N ARG A 121 67.94 -6.45 -5.57
CA ARG A 121 68.39 -5.57 -6.65
C ARG A 121 69.64 -6.11 -7.35
N TYR A 122 70.61 -6.66 -6.62
CA TYR A 122 71.80 -7.27 -7.22
C TYR A 122 71.49 -8.46 -8.15
N CYS A 123 70.53 -9.31 -7.76
CA CYS A 123 70.10 -10.41 -8.63
C CYS A 123 69.44 -9.91 -9.92
N VAL A 124 68.63 -8.84 -9.84
CA VAL A 124 67.96 -8.21 -10.99
C VAL A 124 68.95 -7.49 -11.90
N GLU A 125 69.89 -6.72 -11.33
CA GLU A 125 70.94 -6.02 -12.07
C GLU A 125 71.82 -6.98 -12.88
N LEU A 126 72.13 -8.17 -12.36
CA LEU A 126 72.85 -9.20 -13.11
C LEU A 126 72.10 -9.61 -14.38
N TYR A 127 70.79 -9.90 -14.29
CA TYR A 127 70.00 -10.32 -15.45
C TYR A 127 69.89 -9.20 -16.50
N LEU A 128 69.61 -7.97 -16.05
CA LEU A 128 69.54 -6.81 -16.94
C LEU A 128 70.89 -6.53 -17.62
N PHE A 129 71.99 -6.69 -16.90
CA PHE A 129 73.33 -6.57 -17.46
C PHE A 129 73.60 -7.64 -18.53
N VAL A 130 73.33 -8.92 -18.24
CA VAL A 130 73.50 -10.00 -19.22
C VAL A 130 72.65 -9.74 -20.47
N GLN A 131 71.40 -9.31 -20.29
CA GLN A 131 70.49 -8.98 -21.38
C GLN A 131 71.01 -7.83 -22.25
N ASN A 132 71.45 -6.73 -21.65
CA ASN A 132 72.00 -5.58 -22.37
C ASN A 132 73.30 -5.92 -23.07
N TYR A 133 74.16 -6.72 -22.42
CA TYR A 133 75.41 -7.19 -22.99
C TYR A 133 75.17 -8.04 -24.24
N ILE A 134 74.21 -8.97 -24.22
CA ILE A 134 73.83 -9.78 -25.40
C ILE A 134 73.33 -8.88 -26.53
N LYS A 135 72.40 -7.95 -26.25
CA LYS A 135 71.90 -6.97 -27.25
C LYS A 135 73.05 -6.19 -27.90
N SER A 136 74.03 -5.80 -27.08
CA SER A 136 75.21 -5.05 -27.49
C SER A 136 76.10 -5.86 -28.44
N LEU A 137 76.34 -7.15 -28.12
CA LEU A 137 77.14 -8.05 -28.95
C LEU A 137 76.45 -8.40 -30.26
N CYS A 138 75.12 -8.58 -30.25
CA CYS A 138 74.34 -8.86 -31.46
C CYS A 138 74.33 -7.70 -32.46
N SER A 139 74.73 -6.50 -32.04
CA SER A 139 74.78 -5.31 -32.90
C SER A 139 76.02 -5.24 -33.80
N SER A 140 77.02 -6.11 -33.59
CA SER A 140 78.26 -6.13 -34.38
C SER A 140 78.62 -7.57 -34.76
N SER A 141 78.87 -7.79 -36.06
CA SER A 141 79.27 -9.09 -36.60
C SER A 141 80.62 -9.59 -36.05
N ASP A 142 81.50 -8.67 -35.63
CA ASP A 142 82.88 -8.97 -35.24
C ASP A 142 82.97 -9.75 -33.92
N PHE A 143 81.91 -9.72 -33.11
CA PHE A 143 81.84 -10.41 -31.82
C PHE A 143 80.97 -11.68 -31.84
N ALA A 144 80.56 -12.15 -33.02
CA ALA A 144 79.74 -13.36 -33.18
C ALA A 144 80.38 -14.61 -32.53
N TRP A 145 81.71 -14.76 -32.64
CA TRP A 145 82.46 -15.88 -32.03
C TRP A 145 82.35 -15.88 -30.50
N MET A 146 82.32 -14.70 -29.86
CA MET A 146 82.21 -14.57 -28.41
C MET A 146 80.81 -14.96 -27.93
N LEU A 147 79.79 -14.57 -28.70
CA LEU A 147 78.41 -15.01 -28.46
C LEU A 147 78.28 -16.53 -28.55
N GLN A 148 78.81 -17.15 -29.61
CA GLN A 148 78.77 -18.61 -29.78
C GLN A 148 79.37 -19.37 -28.60
N HIS A 149 80.50 -18.91 -28.05
CA HIS A 149 81.14 -19.54 -26.89
C HIS A 149 80.36 -19.28 -25.57
N MET A 150 79.86 -18.06 -25.36
CA MET A 150 79.18 -17.69 -24.11
C MET A 150 77.75 -18.23 -24.01
N PHE A 151 77.08 -18.46 -25.14
CA PHE A 151 75.67 -18.83 -25.20
C PHE A 151 75.33 -20.08 -24.35
N PRO A 152 76.04 -21.23 -24.49
CA PRO A 152 75.74 -22.42 -23.69
C PRO A 152 76.06 -22.23 -22.20
N LEU A 153 77.06 -21.41 -21.88
CA LEU A 153 77.47 -21.12 -20.50
C LEU A 153 76.40 -20.28 -19.79
N ILE A 154 75.86 -19.25 -20.44
CA ILE A 154 74.78 -18.41 -19.90
C ILE A 154 73.54 -19.27 -19.61
N ILE A 155 73.12 -20.11 -20.56
CA ILE A 155 71.96 -20.99 -20.39
C ILE A 155 72.17 -21.99 -19.25
N LYS A 156 73.36 -22.59 -19.15
CA LYS A 156 73.71 -23.50 -18.05
C LYS A 156 73.65 -22.80 -16.70
N LYS A 157 74.11 -21.54 -16.60
CA LYS A 157 74.06 -20.77 -15.35
C LYS A 157 72.65 -20.31 -15.00
N MET A 158 71.87 -19.85 -15.97
CA MET A 158 70.46 -19.51 -15.79
C MET A 158 69.65 -20.71 -15.31
N SER A 159 69.80 -21.87 -15.95
CA SER A 159 69.10 -23.10 -15.53
C SER A 159 69.53 -23.57 -14.13
N THR A 160 70.81 -23.42 -13.77
CA THR A 160 71.29 -23.71 -12.41
C THR A 160 70.62 -22.81 -11.37
N LEU A 161 70.52 -21.50 -11.64
CA LEU A 161 69.88 -20.55 -10.73
C LEU A 161 68.36 -20.76 -10.67
N GLN A 162 67.69 -21.06 -11.79
CA GLN A 162 66.27 -21.44 -11.80
C GLN A 162 66.01 -22.70 -10.95
N ARG A 163 66.89 -23.70 -11.05
CA ARG A 163 66.77 -24.93 -10.22
C ARG A 163 66.92 -24.61 -8.73
N GLN A 164 67.73 -23.61 -8.36
CA GLN A 164 67.82 -23.11 -6.99
C GLN A 164 66.51 -22.43 -6.53
N LEU A 165 65.86 -21.65 -7.39
CA LEU A 165 64.58 -21.01 -7.09
C LEU A 165 63.44 -22.01 -6.85
N LYS A 166 63.52 -23.25 -7.37
CA LYS A 166 62.43 -24.25 -7.34
C LYS A 166 61.12 -23.70 -7.92
N ARG A 167 59.99 -24.41 -7.79
CA ARG A 167 58.68 -23.89 -8.25
C ARG A 167 58.20 -22.80 -7.32
N LEU A 168 57.40 -21.86 -7.82
CA LEU A 168 56.77 -20.85 -6.96
C LEU A 168 55.98 -21.54 -5.84
N THR A 169 55.22 -22.58 -6.17
CA THR A 169 54.39 -23.32 -5.22
C THR A 169 55.16 -24.07 -4.13
N ASP A 170 56.48 -24.24 -4.28
CA ASP A 170 57.36 -24.83 -3.26
C ASP A 170 57.73 -23.81 -2.16
N LEU A 171 57.42 -22.52 -2.35
CA LEU A 171 57.60 -21.51 -1.31
C LEU A 171 56.71 -21.81 -0.10
N PRO A 172 57.21 -21.66 1.14
CA PRO A 172 56.41 -21.85 2.34
C PRO A 172 55.21 -20.90 2.45
N ASP A 173 54.12 -21.34 3.08
CA ASP A 173 52.89 -20.53 3.26
C ASP A 173 53.14 -19.16 3.91
N TYR A 174 54.08 -19.07 4.85
CA TYR A 174 54.43 -17.79 5.50
C TYR A 174 55.01 -16.76 4.52
N VAL A 175 55.65 -17.20 3.44
CA VAL A 175 56.17 -16.30 2.39
C VAL A 175 55.01 -15.67 1.63
N TYR A 176 53.92 -16.40 1.39
CA TYR A 176 52.71 -15.85 0.77
C TYR A 176 51.92 -14.95 1.72
N LEU A 177 51.82 -15.33 3.01
CA LEU A 177 51.13 -14.54 4.04
C LEU A 177 51.81 -13.18 4.28
N HIS A 178 53.15 -13.17 4.28
CA HIS A 178 53.96 -11.99 4.57
C HIS A 178 54.64 -11.40 3.34
N GLY A 179 54.34 -11.91 2.14
CA GLY A 179 54.87 -11.42 0.88
C GLY A 179 54.09 -10.23 0.33
N CYS A 180 52.85 -10.05 0.77
CA CYS A 180 51.93 -9.03 0.29
C CYS A 180 51.91 -7.83 1.23
N ASN A 181 52.26 -6.62 0.74
CA ASN A 181 52.26 -5.41 1.59
C ASN A 181 52.13 -4.13 0.76
N SER A 182 51.32 -3.18 1.23
CA SER A 182 51.04 -1.90 0.57
C SER A 182 52.19 -0.88 0.62
N SER A 183 53.15 -1.05 1.54
CA SER A 183 54.34 -0.19 1.62
C SER A 183 55.42 -0.55 0.58
N GLY A 184 55.20 -1.63 -0.20
CA GLY A 184 56.02 -2.01 -1.35
C GLY A 184 57.52 -2.12 -1.04
N ASN A 185 58.36 -1.66 -1.96
CA ASN A 185 59.81 -1.77 -1.88
C ASN A 185 60.46 -0.92 -0.76
N LYS A 186 59.69 -0.32 0.15
CA LYS A 186 60.20 0.40 1.33
C LYS A 186 60.37 -0.50 2.56
N ILE A 187 59.77 -1.69 2.53
CA ILE A 187 59.73 -2.61 3.67
C ILE A 187 61.04 -3.39 3.76
N ALA A 188 61.53 -3.65 4.98
CA ALA A 188 62.73 -4.44 5.23
C ALA A 188 62.46 -5.95 5.36
N GLN A 189 61.21 -6.40 5.30
CA GLN A 189 60.82 -7.78 5.57
C GLN A 189 61.39 -8.77 4.53
N PRO A 190 62.10 -9.83 4.96
CA PRO A 190 62.75 -10.76 4.03
C PRO A 190 61.76 -11.61 3.22
N SER A 191 60.61 -12.01 3.80
CA SER A 191 59.56 -12.75 3.06
C SER A 191 58.98 -11.96 1.89
N TYR A 192 58.85 -10.63 2.04
CA TYR A 192 58.47 -9.73 0.95
C TYR A 192 59.49 -9.78 -0.18
N HIS A 193 60.77 -9.58 0.13
CA HIS A 193 61.82 -9.57 -0.89
C HIS A 193 62.04 -10.96 -1.51
N LEU A 194 61.82 -12.04 -0.75
CA LEU A 194 61.89 -13.41 -1.25
C LEU A 194 60.82 -13.69 -2.30
N LEU A 195 59.55 -13.38 -2.02
CA LEU A 195 58.49 -13.59 -3.00
C LEU A 195 58.77 -12.77 -4.28
N HIS A 196 59.15 -11.50 -4.13
CA HIS A 196 59.29 -10.61 -5.27
C HIS A 196 60.58 -10.84 -6.08
N VAL A 197 61.68 -11.31 -5.48
CA VAL A 197 62.86 -11.72 -6.26
C VAL A 197 62.55 -12.94 -7.12
N HIS A 198 61.69 -13.86 -6.66
CA HIS A 198 61.19 -14.95 -7.52
C HIS A 198 60.40 -14.41 -8.72
N LEU A 199 59.55 -13.39 -8.52
CA LEU A 199 58.78 -12.78 -9.61
C LEU A 199 59.69 -12.05 -10.61
N ASP A 200 60.61 -11.21 -10.13
CA ASP A 200 61.52 -10.46 -11.01
C ASP A 200 62.39 -11.42 -11.82
N LEU A 201 63.03 -12.39 -11.16
CA LEU A 201 63.94 -13.31 -11.83
C LEU A 201 63.22 -14.20 -12.85
N ARG A 202 61.97 -14.60 -12.59
CA ARG A 202 61.19 -15.39 -13.56
C ARG A 202 60.80 -14.58 -14.79
N TRP A 203 60.38 -13.34 -14.60
CA TRP A 203 60.08 -12.43 -15.72
C TRP A 203 61.34 -12.10 -16.54
N LEU A 204 62.42 -11.72 -15.87
CA LEU A 204 63.71 -11.43 -16.52
C LEU A 204 64.31 -12.65 -17.21
N ASN A 205 64.08 -13.83 -16.66
CA ASN A 205 64.52 -15.07 -17.27
C ASN A 205 63.77 -15.37 -18.58
N ILE A 206 62.44 -15.20 -18.61
CA ILE A 206 61.64 -15.39 -19.84
C ILE A 206 62.09 -14.39 -20.91
N THR A 207 62.21 -13.11 -20.55
CA THR A 207 62.65 -12.08 -21.50
C THR A 207 64.07 -12.34 -21.99
N LEU A 208 65.01 -12.71 -21.11
CA LEU A 208 66.38 -13.06 -21.49
C LEU A 208 66.44 -14.28 -22.42
N LEU A 209 65.65 -15.33 -22.16
CA LEU A 209 65.53 -16.49 -23.07
C LEU A 209 65.00 -16.08 -24.45
N PHE A 210 64.06 -15.14 -24.51
CA PHE A 210 63.58 -14.59 -25.78
C PHE A 210 64.71 -13.87 -26.55
N TYR A 211 65.45 -12.98 -25.88
CA TYR A 211 66.60 -12.30 -26.50
C TYR A 211 67.69 -13.27 -26.96
N LEU A 212 67.95 -14.33 -26.19
CA LEU A 212 68.88 -15.39 -26.58
C LEU A 212 68.36 -16.16 -27.82
N SER A 213 67.08 -16.50 -27.89
CA SER A 213 66.52 -17.15 -29.08
C SER A 213 66.64 -16.28 -30.34
N LYS A 214 66.44 -14.96 -30.21
CA LYS A 214 66.59 -14.01 -31.33
C LYS A 214 68.05 -13.78 -31.71
N ALA A 215 68.94 -13.73 -30.72
CA ALA A 215 70.38 -13.68 -30.96
C ALA A 215 70.87 -14.91 -31.75
N LYS A 216 70.32 -16.10 -31.46
CA LYS A 216 70.61 -17.34 -32.20
C LYS A 216 70.16 -17.25 -33.66
N GLU A 217 68.92 -16.82 -33.94
CA GLU A 217 68.44 -16.62 -35.32
C GLU A 217 69.37 -15.70 -36.13
N HIS A 218 69.88 -14.62 -35.52
CA HIS A 218 70.84 -13.71 -36.16
C HIS A 218 72.24 -14.32 -36.42
N LEU A 219 72.69 -15.27 -35.59
CA LEU A 219 73.98 -15.95 -35.73
C LEU A 219 73.93 -17.08 -36.77
N GLU A 220 72.80 -17.79 -36.86
CA GLU A 220 72.57 -18.85 -37.86
C GLU A 220 72.46 -18.30 -39.29
N PHE A 221 71.98 -17.06 -39.47
CA PHE A 221 71.98 -16.39 -40.78
C PHE A 221 73.40 -16.06 -41.29
N ASN A 222 74.41 -16.03 -40.41
CA ASN A 222 75.77 -15.56 -40.70
C ASN A 222 76.87 -16.65 -40.59
N SER A 223 76.55 -17.91 -40.24
CA SER A 223 77.57 -18.96 -40.08
C SER A 223 77.08 -20.40 -40.31
N ASP A 224 77.88 -21.19 -41.05
CA ASP A 224 77.72 -22.65 -41.19
C ASP A 224 78.25 -23.38 -39.94
N SER A 225 77.47 -23.45 -38.85
CA SER A 225 77.87 -24.26 -37.69
C SER A 225 76.73 -25.05 -37.04
N SER A 226 76.87 -26.38 -37.10
CA SER A 226 75.94 -27.40 -36.58
C SER A 226 75.99 -27.61 -35.06
N PHE A 227 76.63 -26.72 -34.30
CA PHE A 227 76.89 -26.91 -32.86
C PHE A 227 75.86 -26.22 -31.93
N ILE A 228 75.07 -25.26 -32.44
CA ILE A 228 74.14 -24.41 -31.64
C ILE A 228 72.72 -25.01 -31.51
N GLN A 229 72.42 -26.09 -32.24
CA GLN A 229 71.09 -26.73 -32.24
C GLN A 229 70.66 -27.28 -30.87
N GLN A 230 71.58 -27.58 -29.96
CA GLN A 230 71.25 -28.39 -28.78
C GLN A 230 70.77 -27.60 -27.54
N TYR A 231 70.97 -26.27 -27.48
CA TYR A 231 70.89 -25.54 -26.20
C TYR A 231 69.77 -24.51 -26.05
N CYS A 232 69.14 -24.03 -27.13
CA CYS A 232 67.98 -23.12 -27.03
C CYS A 232 67.21 -23.06 -28.35
N ASP A 233 66.07 -23.73 -28.43
CA ASP A 233 65.10 -23.53 -29.50
C ASP A 233 63.94 -22.68 -28.98
N LEU A 234 63.18 -22.06 -29.90
CA LEU A 234 61.91 -21.37 -29.56
C LEU A 234 61.00 -22.25 -28.67
N SER A 235 61.08 -23.58 -28.83
CA SER A 235 60.39 -24.56 -28.00
C SER A 235 60.72 -24.47 -26.50
N GLY A 236 61.99 -24.24 -26.12
CA GLY A 236 62.42 -24.12 -24.72
C GLY A 236 61.93 -22.82 -24.07
N PHE A 237 61.84 -21.75 -24.85
CA PHE A 237 61.22 -20.50 -24.43
C PHE A 237 59.70 -20.66 -24.19
N TYR A 238 58.99 -21.30 -25.12
CA TYR A 238 57.55 -21.58 -24.94
C TYR A 238 57.26 -22.48 -23.75
N LYS A 239 58.08 -23.50 -23.52
CA LYS A 239 57.99 -24.37 -22.35
C LYS A 239 58.15 -23.59 -21.05
N SER A 240 59.03 -22.58 -21.03
CA SER A 240 59.25 -21.71 -19.86
C SER A 240 58.04 -20.81 -19.57
N ILE A 241 57.39 -20.26 -20.61
CA ILE A 241 56.13 -19.51 -20.47
C ILE A 241 55.03 -20.42 -19.92
N GLN A 242 54.85 -21.59 -20.55
CA GLN A 242 53.83 -22.56 -20.15
C GLN A 242 54.01 -22.99 -18.69
N GLN A 243 55.22 -23.34 -18.28
CA GLN A 243 55.51 -23.74 -16.90
C GLN A 243 55.20 -22.61 -15.91
N LEU A 244 55.54 -21.36 -16.24
CA LEU A 244 55.24 -20.24 -15.35
C LEU A 244 53.73 -19.99 -15.22
N ILE A 245 52.97 -20.07 -16.33
CA ILE A 245 51.50 -19.96 -16.31
C ILE A 245 50.90 -21.05 -15.41
N PHE A 246 51.42 -22.28 -15.49
CA PHE A 246 50.94 -23.41 -14.70
C PHE A 246 51.24 -23.21 -13.21
N GLU A 247 52.47 -22.82 -12.87
CA GLU A 247 52.85 -22.50 -11.49
C GLU A 247 52.02 -21.35 -10.91
N LEU A 248 51.69 -20.33 -11.72
CA LEU A 248 50.84 -19.22 -11.29
C LEU A 248 49.39 -19.66 -11.09
N PHE A 249 48.88 -20.60 -11.90
CA PHE A 249 47.54 -21.14 -11.72
C PHE A 249 47.44 -22.03 -10.47
N ASP A 250 48.48 -22.81 -10.17
CA ASP A 250 48.56 -23.58 -8.93
C ASP A 250 48.46 -22.65 -7.69
N ILE A 251 49.01 -21.43 -7.75
CA ILE A 251 48.84 -20.41 -6.69
C ILE A 251 47.38 -19.98 -6.57
N ILE A 252 46.67 -19.83 -7.69
CA ILE A 252 45.23 -19.51 -7.70
C ILE A 252 44.45 -20.62 -7.00
N ILE A 253 44.76 -21.90 -7.28
CA ILE A 253 44.14 -23.04 -6.61
C ILE A 253 44.40 -22.99 -5.10
N LYS A 254 45.66 -22.79 -4.66
CA LYS A 254 46.00 -22.66 -3.24
C LYS A 254 45.25 -21.50 -2.55
N ARG A 255 44.98 -20.41 -3.26
CA ARG A 255 44.22 -19.27 -2.73
C ARG A 255 42.72 -19.54 -2.70
N TYR A 256 42.18 -20.22 -3.71
CA TYR A 256 40.77 -20.61 -3.80
C TYR A 256 40.35 -21.45 -2.59
N GLU A 257 41.15 -22.45 -2.22
CA GLU A 257 40.89 -23.32 -1.06
C GLU A 257 40.84 -22.58 0.30
N LYS A 258 41.40 -21.36 0.37
CA LYS A 258 41.40 -20.53 1.59
C LYS A 258 40.24 -19.52 1.63
N ILE A 259 39.38 -19.47 0.61
CA ILE A 259 38.33 -18.47 0.45
C ILE A 259 36.95 -19.14 0.37
N GLU A 260 35.99 -18.63 1.14
CA GLU A 260 34.59 -19.08 1.06
C GLU A 260 33.97 -18.71 -0.29
N ILE A 261 33.23 -19.66 -0.89
CA ILE A 261 32.69 -19.56 -2.25
C ILE A 261 31.84 -18.31 -2.48
N ASN A 262 31.00 -17.93 -1.51
CA ASN A 262 30.12 -16.76 -1.59
C ASN A 262 30.88 -15.45 -1.61
N SER A 263 32.13 -15.43 -1.12
CA SER A 263 32.98 -14.24 -1.07
C SER A 263 33.89 -14.07 -2.29
N LEU A 264 33.93 -15.05 -3.20
CA LEU A 264 34.84 -15.07 -4.35
C LEU A 264 34.70 -13.85 -5.25
N HIS A 265 33.46 -13.38 -5.50
CA HIS A 265 33.22 -12.19 -6.33
C HIS A 265 33.77 -10.88 -5.73
N LYS A 266 34.12 -10.87 -4.44
CA LYS A 266 34.71 -9.72 -3.73
C LYS A 266 36.23 -9.81 -3.59
N LYS A 267 36.84 -10.97 -3.90
CA LYS A 267 38.27 -11.21 -3.73
C LYS A 267 38.94 -11.53 -5.07
N SER A 268 40.21 -11.17 -5.19
CA SER A 268 41.03 -11.50 -6.37
C SER A 268 41.73 -12.86 -6.21
N PRO A 269 41.93 -13.63 -7.30
CA PRO A 269 42.77 -14.83 -7.29
C PRO A 269 44.26 -14.55 -7.16
N PHE A 270 44.67 -13.29 -7.36
CA PHE A 270 46.06 -12.89 -7.23
C PHE A 270 46.36 -12.51 -5.77
N VAL A 271 47.39 -13.12 -5.18
CA VAL A 271 47.78 -12.87 -3.78
C VAL A 271 48.23 -11.42 -3.55
N CYS A 272 48.85 -10.81 -4.57
CA CYS A 272 49.27 -9.41 -4.54
C CYS A 272 49.26 -8.77 -5.93
N THR A 273 49.39 -7.44 -5.99
CA THR A 273 49.41 -6.68 -7.25
C THR A 273 50.55 -7.08 -8.19
N CYS A 274 51.68 -7.56 -7.68
CA CYS A 274 52.82 -7.98 -8.51
C CYS A 274 52.56 -9.31 -9.23
N ILE A 275 51.83 -10.24 -8.60
CA ILE A 275 51.40 -11.48 -9.27
C ILE A 275 50.36 -11.17 -10.35
N GLN A 276 49.42 -10.27 -10.05
CA GLN A 276 48.45 -9.79 -11.03
C GLN A 276 49.15 -9.15 -12.24
N GLU A 277 50.18 -8.34 -11.98
CA GLU A 277 50.98 -7.71 -13.02
C GLU A 277 51.76 -8.73 -13.86
N LEU A 278 52.37 -9.74 -13.23
CA LEU A 278 53.09 -10.80 -13.94
C LEU A 278 52.16 -11.58 -14.89
N TRP A 279 50.91 -11.86 -14.48
CA TRP A 279 49.91 -12.43 -15.38
C TRP A 279 49.65 -11.54 -16.60
N ALA A 280 49.50 -10.24 -16.41
CA ALA A 280 49.27 -9.29 -17.50
C ALA A 280 50.47 -9.23 -18.47
N LEU A 281 51.71 -9.25 -17.95
CA LEU A 281 52.92 -9.29 -18.77
C LEU A 281 53.00 -10.56 -19.64
N LEU A 282 52.70 -11.73 -19.07
CA LEU A 282 52.68 -13.00 -19.82
C LEU A 282 51.60 -13.03 -20.89
N GLN A 283 50.45 -12.43 -20.60
CA GLN A 283 49.33 -12.28 -21.52
C GLN A 283 49.71 -11.40 -22.71
N ILE A 284 50.24 -10.20 -22.44
CA ILE A 284 50.72 -9.29 -23.49
C ILE A 284 51.83 -9.94 -24.32
N LEU A 285 52.81 -10.57 -23.68
CA LEU A 285 53.94 -11.22 -24.36
C LEU A 285 53.46 -12.34 -25.30
N SER A 286 52.64 -13.27 -24.81
CA SER A 286 52.17 -14.41 -25.59
C SER A 286 51.30 -13.97 -26.78
N ASP A 287 50.41 -13.02 -26.56
CA ASP A 287 49.53 -12.53 -27.63
C ASP A 287 50.30 -11.74 -28.69
N SER A 288 51.31 -10.98 -28.28
CA SER A 288 52.15 -10.25 -29.20
C SER A 288 53.06 -11.19 -30.02
N LEU A 289 53.54 -12.29 -29.42
CA LEU A 289 54.24 -13.36 -30.14
C LEU A 289 53.34 -14.06 -31.17
N ASN A 290 52.09 -14.34 -30.81
CA ASN A 290 51.11 -14.90 -31.74
C ASN A 290 50.78 -13.94 -32.89
N LYS A 291 50.64 -12.63 -32.62
CA LYS A 291 50.45 -11.60 -33.67
C LYS A 291 51.60 -11.61 -34.69
N ASN A 292 52.81 -11.94 -34.27
CA ASN A 292 54.00 -12.08 -35.12
C ASN A 292 54.21 -13.49 -35.69
N ASN A 293 53.23 -14.40 -35.57
CA ASN A 293 53.31 -15.81 -36.01
C ASN A 293 54.49 -16.61 -35.41
N LEU A 294 54.98 -16.22 -34.22
CA LEU A 294 56.11 -16.89 -33.58
C LEU A 294 55.67 -17.97 -32.59
N GLY A 295 54.43 -17.93 -32.07
CA GLY A 295 53.98 -18.83 -31.00
C GLY A 295 52.47 -18.95 -30.81
N LYS A 296 52.07 -19.66 -29.74
CA LYS A 296 50.68 -19.87 -29.32
C LYS A 296 50.07 -18.61 -28.65
N LYS A 297 48.74 -18.50 -28.64
CA LYS A 297 48.02 -17.46 -27.88
C LYS A 297 48.11 -17.72 -26.39
N PHE A 298 47.96 -16.68 -25.57
CA PHE A 298 47.93 -16.83 -24.12
C PHE A 298 46.85 -17.83 -23.66
N TRP A 299 45.64 -17.72 -24.22
CA TRP A 299 44.52 -18.59 -23.86
C TRP A 299 44.72 -20.06 -24.23
N ASP A 300 45.57 -20.38 -25.21
CA ASP A 300 45.86 -21.77 -25.58
C ASP A 300 46.62 -22.45 -24.43
N PHE A 301 47.62 -21.77 -23.84
CA PHE A 301 48.33 -22.29 -22.67
C PHE A 301 47.40 -22.52 -21.48
N LEU A 302 46.50 -21.57 -21.21
CA LEU A 302 45.56 -21.70 -20.10
C LEU A 302 44.52 -22.80 -20.35
N SER A 303 44.03 -22.93 -21.59
CA SER A 303 43.09 -23.99 -21.98
C SER A 303 43.71 -25.37 -21.86
N ASP A 304 44.97 -25.54 -22.29
CA ASP A 304 45.72 -26.79 -22.15
C ASP A 304 45.78 -27.21 -20.66
N TYR A 305 46.06 -26.28 -19.75
CA TYR A 305 46.09 -26.54 -18.31
C TYR A 305 44.72 -26.90 -17.74
N ILE A 306 43.71 -26.07 -17.97
CA ILE A 306 42.37 -26.26 -17.39
C ILE A 306 41.74 -27.55 -17.92
N ASN A 307 41.88 -27.85 -19.20
CA ASN A 307 41.36 -29.10 -19.78
C ASN A 307 42.05 -30.33 -19.18
N SER A 308 43.36 -30.28 -18.96
CA SER A 308 44.09 -31.35 -18.27
C SER A 308 43.69 -31.47 -16.78
N MET A 309 43.41 -30.36 -16.11
CA MET A 309 42.89 -30.37 -14.74
C MET A 309 41.47 -30.98 -14.67
N MET A 310 40.62 -30.71 -15.67
CA MET A 310 39.26 -31.26 -15.75
C MET A 310 39.28 -32.77 -16.05
N ASN A 311 40.07 -33.21 -17.03
CA ASN A 311 40.11 -34.62 -17.50
C ASN A 311 41.09 -35.53 -16.73
N GLY A 312 41.84 -34.97 -15.79
CA GLY A 312 42.90 -35.66 -15.04
C GLY A 312 44.24 -35.66 -15.79
N PHE A 313 45.31 -35.26 -15.10
CA PHE A 313 46.66 -35.12 -15.66
C PHE A 313 47.27 -36.43 -16.20
N GLN A 314 46.70 -37.59 -15.87
CA GLN A 314 47.19 -38.92 -16.30
C GLN A 314 46.75 -39.30 -17.73
N ASN A 315 45.67 -38.72 -18.25
CA ASN A 315 45.14 -39.07 -19.57
C ASN A 315 45.81 -38.33 -20.74
N ASN A 316 46.61 -37.29 -20.47
CA ASN A 316 47.23 -36.42 -21.46
C ASN A 316 48.77 -36.54 -21.48
N SER A 317 49.28 -37.70 -21.89
CA SER A 317 50.73 -38.00 -21.95
C SER A 317 51.50 -37.21 -23.01
N ALA A 318 50.81 -36.49 -23.91
CA ALA A 318 51.43 -35.71 -24.99
C ALA A 318 51.86 -34.29 -24.56
N PHE A 319 51.35 -33.77 -23.45
CA PHE A 319 51.51 -32.36 -23.06
C PHE A 319 52.41 -32.12 -21.84
N PHE A 320 52.62 -33.14 -21.02
CA PHE A 320 53.48 -33.09 -19.84
C PHE A 320 54.59 -34.11 -20.00
N ASP A 321 55.85 -33.71 -19.85
CA ASP A 321 56.94 -34.67 -19.68
C ASP A 321 56.57 -35.63 -18.53
N GLN A 322 56.91 -36.92 -18.68
CA GLN A 322 56.59 -37.96 -17.69
C GLN A 322 57.04 -37.60 -16.26
N ASP A 323 58.09 -36.80 -16.11
CA ASP A 323 58.59 -36.33 -14.80
C ASP A 323 57.72 -35.24 -14.14
N ASN A 324 56.93 -34.49 -14.93
CA ASN A 324 56.16 -33.35 -14.44
C ASN A 324 54.70 -33.67 -14.11
N SER A 325 54.11 -34.71 -14.70
CA SER A 325 52.69 -35.06 -14.50
C SER A 325 52.37 -35.46 -13.05
N ALA A 326 53.30 -36.14 -12.37
CA ALA A 326 53.17 -36.57 -10.98
C ALA A 326 53.18 -35.41 -9.96
N VAL A 327 53.74 -34.25 -10.33
CA VAL A 327 53.82 -33.09 -9.45
C VAL A 327 52.52 -32.29 -9.47
N TYR A 328 51.87 -32.18 -10.63
CA TYR A 328 50.60 -31.44 -10.77
C TYR A 328 49.38 -32.25 -10.28
N SER A 329 49.49 -33.58 -10.19
CA SER A 329 48.40 -34.45 -9.70
C SER A 329 48.12 -34.34 -8.19
N ASN A 330 48.98 -33.67 -7.41
CA ASN A 330 48.89 -33.65 -5.94
C ASN A 330 48.05 -32.48 -5.37
N LEU A 331 47.57 -31.55 -6.20
CA LEU A 331 46.77 -30.41 -5.75
C LEU A 331 45.28 -30.77 -5.76
N SER A 332 44.67 -30.93 -4.58
CA SER A 332 43.23 -31.09 -4.44
C SER A 332 42.52 -29.74 -4.57
N CYS A 333 41.52 -29.66 -5.47
CA CYS A 333 40.64 -28.50 -5.62
C CYS A 333 39.19 -28.93 -5.38
N THR A 334 38.52 -28.30 -4.43
CA THR A 334 37.14 -28.60 -4.00
C THR A 334 36.12 -28.41 -5.11
N SER A 335 36.27 -27.39 -5.96
CA SER A 335 35.52 -27.25 -7.20
C SER A 335 36.40 -26.68 -8.31
N ARG A 336 36.83 -27.57 -9.21
CA ARG A 336 37.67 -27.23 -10.37
C ARG A 336 37.00 -26.21 -11.29
N ILE A 337 35.68 -26.34 -11.46
CA ILE A 337 34.87 -25.49 -12.34
C ILE A 337 34.80 -24.06 -11.79
N THR A 338 34.37 -23.88 -10.53
CA THR A 338 34.21 -22.55 -9.93
C THR A 338 35.56 -21.83 -9.81
N CYS A 339 36.63 -22.56 -9.44
CA CYS A 339 37.99 -22.02 -9.44
C CYS A 339 38.42 -21.57 -10.85
N SER A 340 38.15 -22.37 -11.89
CA SER A 340 38.49 -22.03 -13.28
C SER A 340 37.74 -20.78 -13.75
N LEU A 341 36.45 -20.66 -13.47
CA LEU A 341 35.66 -19.47 -13.84
C LEU A 341 36.14 -18.21 -13.12
N TRP A 342 36.46 -18.32 -11.83
CA TRP A 342 36.99 -17.21 -11.05
C TRP A 342 38.35 -16.74 -11.59
N ALA A 343 39.20 -17.67 -12.00
CA ALA A 343 40.48 -17.40 -12.66
C ALA A 343 40.27 -16.74 -14.03
N ILE A 344 39.45 -17.34 -14.91
CA ILE A 344 39.17 -16.81 -16.26
C ILE A 344 38.61 -15.39 -16.18
N TYR A 345 37.63 -15.14 -15.31
CA TYR A 345 37.08 -13.80 -15.10
C TYR A 345 38.18 -12.79 -14.75
N SER A 346 39.02 -13.14 -13.77
CA SER A 346 40.04 -12.24 -13.24
C SER A 346 41.19 -12.01 -14.23
N ILE A 347 41.56 -13.02 -15.00
CA ILE A 347 42.60 -12.97 -16.03
C ILE A 347 42.08 -12.21 -17.27
N ALA A 348 40.86 -12.47 -17.73
CA ALA A 348 40.26 -11.76 -18.86
C ALA A 348 40.17 -10.25 -18.58
N LYS A 349 39.93 -9.86 -17.32
CA LYS A 349 39.93 -8.46 -16.90
C LYS A 349 41.30 -7.77 -17.06
N LEU A 350 42.41 -8.52 -17.04
CA LEU A 350 43.76 -7.96 -17.14
C LEU A 350 44.01 -7.24 -18.48
N TYR A 351 43.36 -7.66 -19.58
CA TYR A 351 43.46 -6.96 -20.87
C TYR A 351 43.10 -5.48 -20.73
N LYS A 352 41.96 -5.21 -20.08
CA LYS A 352 41.49 -3.84 -19.85
C LYS A 352 42.39 -3.07 -18.89
N LEU A 353 42.90 -3.73 -17.83
CA LEU A 353 43.80 -3.09 -16.86
C LEU A 353 45.14 -2.67 -17.47
N ALA A 354 45.60 -3.44 -18.46
CA ALA A 354 46.84 -3.22 -19.19
C ALA A 354 46.68 -2.35 -20.44
N ASP A 355 45.47 -1.83 -20.72
CA ASP A 355 45.12 -1.09 -21.92
C ASP A 355 45.47 -1.84 -23.24
N TYR A 356 45.29 -3.16 -23.25
CA TYR A 356 45.53 -4.03 -24.41
C TYR A 356 44.21 -4.54 -25.01
N ASP A 357 44.22 -4.88 -26.31
CA ASP A 357 43.04 -5.42 -27.02
C ASP A 357 42.51 -6.66 -26.29
N VAL A 358 41.22 -6.66 -25.95
CA VAL A 358 40.59 -7.80 -25.28
C VAL A 358 40.48 -8.97 -26.24
N ILE A 359 41.11 -10.09 -25.89
CA ILE A 359 40.99 -11.36 -26.63
C ILE A 359 40.10 -12.31 -25.83
N SER A 360 39.08 -12.87 -26.47
CA SER A 360 38.13 -13.80 -25.87
C SER A 360 38.56 -15.26 -26.04
N CYS A 361 38.10 -16.14 -25.14
CA CYS A 361 38.28 -17.58 -25.22
C CYS A 361 36.95 -18.29 -24.95
N TYR A 362 36.01 -18.14 -25.88
CA TYR A 362 34.70 -18.78 -25.78
C TYR A 362 34.72 -20.31 -25.75
N PRO A 363 35.59 -21.05 -26.48
CA PRO A 363 35.60 -22.51 -26.42
C PRO A 363 35.80 -23.04 -25.00
N LEU A 364 36.76 -22.48 -24.26
CA LEU A 364 37.01 -22.87 -22.87
C LEU A 364 35.82 -22.54 -21.95
N LEU A 365 35.21 -21.36 -22.12
CA LEU A 365 34.03 -20.98 -21.35
C LEU A 365 32.83 -21.90 -21.67
N GLU A 366 32.63 -22.27 -22.93
CA GLU A 366 31.57 -23.18 -23.37
C GLU A 366 31.76 -24.58 -22.79
N ASP A 367 32.99 -25.09 -22.73
CA ASP A 367 33.27 -26.40 -22.13
C ASP A 367 33.08 -26.39 -20.61
N LEU A 368 33.47 -25.31 -19.93
CA LEU A 368 33.13 -25.11 -18.52
C LEU A 368 31.62 -24.98 -18.29
N LEU A 369 30.91 -24.24 -19.14
CA LEU A 369 29.45 -24.12 -19.06
C LEU A 369 28.75 -25.46 -19.25
N LYS A 370 29.20 -26.28 -20.22
CA LYS A 370 28.69 -27.64 -20.38
C LYS A 370 28.91 -28.44 -19.10
N ALA A 371 30.10 -28.37 -18.50
CA ALA A 371 30.40 -29.04 -17.24
C ALA A 371 29.49 -28.58 -16.09
N ILE A 372 29.27 -27.26 -15.94
CA ILE A 372 28.33 -26.67 -14.95
C ILE A 372 26.91 -27.21 -15.14
N VAL A 373 26.48 -27.32 -16.40
CA VAL A 373 25.12 -27.73 -16.77
C VAL A 373 24.91 -29.24 -16.62
N THR A 374 25.98 -30.04 -16.74
CA THR A 374 25.93 -31.50 -16.56
C THR A 374 26.11 -31.93 -15.11
N GLU A 375 26.88 -31.20 -14.30
CA GLU A 375 27.06 -31.49 -12.88
C GLU A 375 25.85 -30.97 -12.08
N ASP A 376 25.30 -31.78 -11.16
CA ASP A 376 24.22 -31.34 -10.27
C ASP A 376 24.79 -30.45 -9.14
N MET A 377 24.99 -29.19 -9.49
CA MET A 377 25.51 -28.16 -8.58
C MET A 377 24.45 -27.64 -7.61
N THR A 378 24.88 -27.24 -6.41
CA THR A 378 24.00 -26.54 -5.47
C THR A 378 23.66 -25.14 -5.97
N GLU A 379 22.50 -24.62 -5.55
CA GLU A 379 22.01 -23.31 -5.97
C GLU A 379 22.99 -22.17 -5.65
N SER A 380 23.68 -22.21 -4.50
CA SER A 380 24.69 -21.21 -4.12
C SER A 380 25.91 -21.20 -5.05
N VAL A 381 26.36 -22.39 -5.49
CA VAL A 381 27.46 -22.54 -6.42
C VAL A 381 27.05 -22.03 -7.80
N MET A 382 25.86 -22.42 -8.28
CA MET A 382 25.32 -21.98 -9.57
C MET A 382 25.21 -20.46 -9.65
N ARG A 383 24.67 -19.80 -8.61
CA ARG A 383 24.60 -18.33 -8.53
C ARG A 383 25.99 -17.68 -8.60
N THR A 384 26.97 -18.24 -7.91
CA THR A 384 28.35 -17.72 -7.92
C THR A 384 28.98 -17.86 -9.32
N CYS A 385 28.79 -19.00 -9.98
CA CYS A 385 29.24 -19.20 -11.36
C CYS A 385 28.58 -18.20 -12.33
N LEU A 386 27.26 -17.96 -12.20
CA LEU A 386 26.53 -17.03 -13.05
C LEU A 386 27.01 -15.58 -12.92
N ILE A 387 27.45 -15.15 -11.73
CA ILE A 387 28.10 -13.84 -11.56
C ILE A 387 29.33 -13.73 -12.47
N PHE A 388 30.20 -14.73 -12.49
CA PHE A 388 31.39 -14.70 -13.35
C PHE A 388 31.02 -14.78 -14.83
N ILE A 389 30.03 -15.59 -15.19
CA ILE A 389 29.54 -15.70 -16.57
C ILE A 389 28.93 -14.38 -17.06
N GLU A 390 28.11 -13.70 -16.24
CA GLU A 390 27.60 -12.35 -16.53
C GLU A 390 28.77 -11.41 -16.82
N LYS A 391 29.75 -11.34 -15.91
CA LYS A 391 30.89 -10.43 -16.06
C LYS A 391 31.75 -10.73 -17.29
N ILE A 392 31.96 -12.01 -17.61
CA ILE A 392 32.74 -12.39 -18.79
C ILE A 392 31.97 -12.05 -20.07
N CYS A 393 30.71 -12.51 -20.21
CA CYS A 393 29.93 -12.39 -21.44
C CYS A 393 29.35 -10.99 -21.69
N ILE A 394 29.05 -10.24 -20.64
CA ILE A 394 28.39 -8.92 -20.74
C ILE A 394 29.40 -7.79 -20.60
N ASP A 395 30.29 -7.83 -19.59
CA ASP A 395 31.18 -6.70 -19.29
C ASP A 395 32.50 -6.77 -20.04
N ILE A 396 33.12 -7.95 -20.20
CA ILE A 396 34.50 -8.09 -20.68
C ILE A 396 34.58 -8.44 -22.17
N TRP A 397 34.02 -9.57 -22.59
CA TRP A 397 34.11 -10.09 -23.95
C TRP A 397 33.01 -9.53 -24.88
N GLU A 398 33.22 -9.69 -26.19
CA GLU A 398 32.24 -9.41 -27.22
C GLU A 398 31.03 -10.35 -27.07
N PRO A 399 29.79 -9.90 -27.33
CA PRO A 399 28.61 -10.72 -27.09
C PRO A 399 28.58 -11.96 -28.00
N LYS A 400 28.29 -13.12 -27.42
CA LYS A 400 28.15 -14.41 -28.12
C LYS A 400 26.89 -15.16 -27.66
N VAL A 401 26.22 -15.87 -28.57
CA VAL A 401 24.89 -16.49 -28.32
C VAL A 401 25.00 -17.83 -27.61
N GLU A 402 26.06 -18.58 -27.88
CA GLU A 402 26.28 -19.95 -27.43
C GLU A 402 26.19 -20.11 -25.89
N PRO A 403 26.82 -19.25 -25.05
CA PRO A 403 26.65 -19.31 -23.60
C PRO A 403 25.19 -19.20 -23.13
N ILE A 404 24.40 -18.32 -23.77
CA ILE A 404 23.00 -18.09 -23.44
C ILE A 404 22.17 -19.33 -23.78
N VAL A 405 22.46 -19.97 -24.91
CA VAL A 405 21.79 -21.20 -25.35
C VAL A 405 22.09 -22.37 -24.41
N LEU A 406 23.34 -22.54 -23.98
CA LEU A 406 23.72 -23.58 -23.00
C LEU A 406 22.99 -23.41 -21.67
N LEU A 407 22.93 -22.17 -21.16
CA LEU A 407 22.17 -21.87 -19.93
C LEU A 407 20.67 -22.11 -20.12
N TRP A 408 20.09 -21.72 -21.26
CA TRP A 408 18.70 -22.00 -21.56
C TRP A 408 18.42 -23.51 -21.61
N GLU A 409 19.32 -24.30 -22.17
CA GLU A 409 19.17 -25.76 -22.27
C GLU A 409 19.13 -26.46 -20.90
N TYR A 410 19.80 -25.87 -19.90
CA TYR A 410 19.70 -26.25 -18.50
C TYR A 410 18.37 -25.83 -17.88
N PHE A 411 18.05 -24.53 -17.91
CA PHE A 411 16.91 -23.98 -17.19
C PHE A 411 15.57 -24.45 -17.74
N GLN A 412 15.45 -24.68 -19.06
CA GLN A 412 14.21 -25.19 -19.65
C GLN A 412 13.75 -26.52 -19.03
N LYS A 413 14.69 -27.38 -18.61
CA LYS A 413 14.40 -28.70 -18.01
C LYS A 413 13.99 -28.58 -16.55
N LYS A 414 14.35 -27.47 -15.91
CA LYS A 414 14.18 -27.20 -14.48
C LYS A 414 13.18 -26.06 -14.22
N LEU A 415 12.34 -25.68 -15.20
CA LEU A 415 11.37 -24.58 -15.02
C LEU A 415 10.43 -24.80 -13.83
N ASN A 416 10.07 -26.05 -13.52
CA ASN A 416 9.23 -26.40 -12.37
C ASN A 416 9.96 -26.42 -11.02
N ASN A 417 11.27 -26.15 -10.98
CA ASN A 417 12.03 -26.13 -9.73
C ASN A 417 11.90 -24.78 -9.04
N HIS A 418 12.05 -24.75 -7.72
CA HIS A 418 11.94 -23.52 -6.92
C HIS A 418 13.25 -22.70 -6.82
N PHE A 419 14.40 -23.25 -7.25
CA PHE A 419 15.72 -22.60 -7.16
C PHE A 419 16.04 -21.98 -5.78
N TYR A 420 15.54 -22.58 -4.70
CA TYR A 420 15.74 -22.07 -3.34
C TYR A 420 16.99 -22.68 -2.69
N ILE A 421 17.62 -21.91 -1.80
CA ILE A 421 18.73 -22.39 -0.96
C ILE A 421 18.14 -22.93 0.36
N PRO A 422 18.30 -24.23 0.69
CA PRO A 422 17.82 -24.78 1.95
C PRO A 422 18.39 -24.06 3.17
N GLY A 423 17.53 -23.67 4.12
CA GLY A 423 17.92 -22.98 5.36
C GLY A 423 18.18 -21.47 5.22
N ALA A 424 17.95 -20.89 4.04
CA ALA A 424 18.11 -19.46 3.82
C ALA A 424 16.95 -18.64 4.47
N THR A 425 17.23 -17.38 4.83
CA THR A 425 16.25 -16.51 5.50
C THR A 425 15.02 -16.26 4.61
N PRO A 426 13.83 -16.00 5.19
CA PRO A 426 12.63 -15.67 4.39
C PRO A 426 12.85 -14.53 3.39
N ASP A 427 13.70 -13.55 3.73
CA ASP A 427 14.08 -12.41 2.87
C ASP A 427 14.92 -12.80 1.63
N SER A 428 15.45 -14.02 1.60
CA SER A 428 16.22 -14.56 0.49
C SER A 428 15.37 -15.35 -0.52
N LEU A 429 14.10 -15.61 -0.18
CA LEU A 429 13.17 -16.32 -1.08
C LEU A 429 12.74 -15.40 -2.22
N ALA A 430 12.61 -15.96 -3.42
CA ALA A 430 11.99 -15.27 -4.54
C ALA A 430 10.51 -15.01 -4.23
N ILE A 431 10.19 -13.77 -3.84
CA ILE A 431 8.80 -13.35 -3.58
C ILE A 431 8.15 -13.05 -4.93
N VAL A 432 7.12 -13.82 -5.28
CA VAL A 432 6.29 -13.52 -6.45
C VAL A 432 5.45 -12.29 -6.15
N SER A 433 5.55 -11.27 -7.00
CA SER A 433 4.77 -10.05 -6.87
C SER A 433 3.25 -10.32 -6.87
N LYS A 434 2.52 -9.59 -6.03
CA LYS A 434 1.07 -9.79 -5.82
C LYS A 434 0.23 -9.36 -7.03
N ASN A 435 0.66 -8.35 -7.77
CA ASN A 435 -0.06 -7.80 -8.92
C ASN A 435 0.82 -7.72 -10.19
N ALA A 436 0.19 -7.44 -11.33
CA ALA A 436 0.85 -7.43 -12.63
C ALA A 436 1.92 -6.33 -12.77
N ARG A 437 1.66 -5.12 -12.25
CA ARG A 437 2.63 -4.02 -12.25
C ARG A 437 3.84 -4.33 -11.37
N GLY A 438 3.63 -4.91 -10.19
CA GLY A 438 4.69 -5.34 -9.29
C GLY A 438 5.61 -6.36 -9.94
N LEU A 439 5.03 -7.34 -10.65
CA LEU A 439 5.79 -8.34 -11.40
C LEU A 439 6.67 -7.69 -12.48
N LEU A 440 6.12 -6.71 -13.20
CA LEU A 440 6.87 -5.96 -14.20
C LEU A 440 8.05 -5.19 -13.58
N ASN A 441 7.80 -4.49 -12.47
CA ASN A 441 8.82 -3.73 -11.76
C ASN A 441 9.92 -4.63 -11.19
N GLN A 442 9.55 -5.81 -10.68
CA GLN A 442 10.48 -6.82 -10.21
C GLN A 442 11.42 -7.26 -11.35
N ILE A 443 10.89 -7.56 -12.53
CA ILE A 443 11.71 -7.95 -13.68
C ILE A 443 12.58 -6.79 -14.20
N LYS A 444 12.05 -5.56 -14.23
CA LYS A 444 12.85 -4.36 -14.54
C LYS A 444 14.03 -4.21 -13.56
N SER A 445 13.83 -4.51 -12.27
CA SER A 445 14.89 -4.43 -11.26
C SER A 445 16.03 -5.42 -11.52
N PHE A 446 15.73 -6.63 -12.04
CA PHE A 446 16.74 -7.63 -12.39
C PHE A 446 17.73 -7.11 -13.41
N LEU A 447 17.29 -6.28 -14.36
CA LEU A 447 18.15 -5.69 -15.39
C LEU A 447 18.98 -4.52 -14.84
N GLN A 448 18.46 -3.79 -13.85
CA GLN A 448 19.10 -2.61 -13.27
C GLN A 448 20.15 -2.93 -12.21
N ASP A 449 19.88 -3.85 -11.29
CA ASP A 449 20.77 -4.17 -10.15
C ASP A 449 20.94 -5.68 -9.96
N VAL A 450 22.18 -6.16 -9.93
CA VAL A 450 22.53 -7.57 -9.63
C VAL A 450 22.00 -8.00 -8.26
N ASN A 451 21.93 -7.10 -7.27
CA ASN A 451 21.48 -7.44 -5.92
C ASN A 451 19.98 -7.72 -5.82
N SER A 452 19.20 -7.32 -6.84
CA SER A 452 17.77 -7.63 -6.92
C SER A 452 17.50 -9.11 -7.25
N VAL A 453 18.51 -9.80 -7.79
CA VAL A 453 18.44 -11.20 -8.21
C VAL A 453 18.61 -12.14 -7.01
N ARG A 454 17.59 -12.96 -6.74
CA ARG A 454 17.53 -13.86 -5.57
C ARG A 454 17.87 -15.31 -5.87
N ASP A 455 17.66 -15.75 -7.11
CA ASP A 455 17.92 -17.13 -7.54
C ASP A 455 18.67 -17.19 -8.89
N SER A 456 19.12 -18.39 -9.26
CA SER A 456 19.90 -18.66 -10.46
C SER A 456 19.10 -18.46 -11.75
N PHE A 457 17.79 -18.68 -11.75
CA PHE A 457 16.94 -18.45 -12.92
C PHE A 457 16.76 -16.96 -13.19
N GLN A 458 16.50 -16.15 -12.16
CA GLN A 458 16.48 -14.69 -12.25
C GLN A 458 17.83 -14.14 -12.72
N HIS A 459 18.94 -14.73 -12.29
CA HIS A 459 20.28 -14.33 -12.75
C HIS A 459 20.47 -14.67 -14.24
N PHE A 460 19.98 -15.82 -14.68
CA PHE A 460 19.92 -16.15 -16.10
C PHE A 460 19.07 -15.16 -16.89
N LEU A 461 17.88 -14.76 -16.39
CA LEU A 461 17.06 -13.73 -17.02
C LEU A 461 17.81 -12.40 -17.14
N ARG A 462 18.56 -12.02 -16.12
CA ARG A 462 19.44 -10.84 -16.17
C ARG A 462 20.49 -10.96 -17.27
N ILE A 463 21.23 -12.07 -17.34
CA ILE A 463 22.24 -12.30 -18.39
C ILE A 463 21.59 -12.25 -19.78
N LEU A 464 20.46 -12.93 -19.96
CA LEU A 464 19.69 -12.92 -21.22
C LEU A 464 19.27 -11.50 -21.60
N GLY A 465 18.67 -10.77 -20.66
CA GLY A 465 18.17 -9.42 -20.90
C GLY A 465 19.29 -8.44 -21.25
N LEU A 466 20.38 -8.43 -20.49
CA LEU A 466 21.57 -7.61 -20.77
C LEU A 466 22.22 -7.97 -22.12
N HIS A 467 22.24 -9.25 -22.48
CA HIS A 467 22.72 -9.69 -23.80
C HIS A 467 21.85 -9.13 -24.92
N LEU A 468 20.52 -9.23 -24.80
CA LEU A 468 19.58 -8.72 -25.80
C LEU A 468 19.64 -7.19 -25.91
N GLU A 469 19.81 -6.48 -24.79
CA GLU A 469 19.98 -5.03 -24.78
C GLU A 469 21.28 -4.60 -25.49
N LYS A 470 22.40 -5.28 -25.19
CA LYS A 470 23.70 -5.03 -25.83
C LYS A 470 23.73 -5.39 -27.32
N THR A 471 22.86 -6.29 -27.77
CA THR A 471 22.81 -6.81 -29.15
C THR A 471 21.58 -6.37 -29.93
N LYS A 472 20.87 -5.33 -29.46
CA LYS A 472 19.63 -4.83 -30.07
C LYS A 472 19.77 -4.51 -31.57
N ASP A 473 20.94 -4.02 -31.98
CA ASP A 473 21.25 -3.67 -33.37
C ASP A 473 21.63 -4.88 -34.25
N SER A 474 21.81 -6.06 -33.66
CA SER A 474 22.20 -7.29 -34.36
C SER A 474 21.05 -8.32 -34.37
N PRO A 475 20.16 -8.30 -35.37
CA PRO A 475 18.99 -9.17 -35.41
C PRO A 475 19.34 -10.68 -35.50
N LYS A 476 20.59 -11.00 -35.87
CA LYS A 476 21.08 -12.39 -35.92
C LYS A 476 21.05 -13.05 -34.53
N HIS A 477 21.46 -12.32 -33.49
CA HIS A 477 21.51 -12.86 -32.11
C HIS A 477 20.12 -13.23 -31.64
N TRP A 478 19.18 -12.30 -31.78
CA TRP A 478 17.80 -12.54 -31.43
C TRP A 478 17.18 -13.71 -32.23
N ARG A 479 17.39 -13.79 -33.55
CA ARG A 479 16.84 -14.89 -34.36
C ARG A 479 17.28 -16.26 -33.85
N LEU A 480 18.55 -16.41 -33.47
CA LEU A 480 19.10 -17.66 -32.93
C LEU A 480 18.52 -17.99 -31.56
N ILE A 481 18.49 -17.02 -30.63
CA ILE A 481 17.92 -17.18 -29.29
C ILE A 481 16.43 -17.52 -29.38
N LYS A 482 15.68 -16.75 -30.17
CA LYS A 482 14.25 -16.97 -30.42
C LYS A 482 13.99 -18.38 -30.95
N ALA A 483 14.74 -18.83 -31.95
CA ALA A 483 14.58 -20.16 -32.51
C ALA A 483 14.79 -21.25 -31.43
N ARG A 484 15.81 -21.10 -30.57
CA ARG A 484 16.09 -22.06 -29.49
C ARG A 484 15.02 -22.06 -28.41
N ILE A 485 14.58 -20.89 -27.94
CA ILE A 485 13.56 -20.76 -26.90
C ILE A 485 12.20 -21.27 -27.41
N PHE A 486 11.74 -20.81 -28.57
CA PHE A 486 10.40 -21.11 -29.06
C PHE A 486 10.22 -22.57 -29.49
N THR A 487 11.26 -23.20 -30.03
CA THR A 487 11.19 -24.63 -30.43
C THR A 487 11.04 -25.54 -29.22
N LYS A 488 11.59 -25.14 -28.06
CA LYS A 488 11.57 -25.94 -26.84
C LYS A 488 10.38 -25.64 -25.93
N LEU A 489 9.76 -24.47 -26.06
CA LEU A 489 8.50 -24.13 -25.43
C LEU A 489 7.32 -24.51 -26.33
N SER A 490 7.18 -25.81 -26.57
CA SER A 490 6.04 -26.37 -27.32
C SER A 490 4.75 -26.28 -26.51
N PRO A 491 3.57 -26.32 -27.17
CA PRO A 491 2.28 -26.37 -26.47
C PRO A 491 2.20 -27.48 -25.42
N ALA A 492 2.72 -28.68 -25.71
CA ALA A 492 2.74 -29.80 -24.79
C ALA A 492 3.54 -29.49 -23.51
N ASN A 493 4.69 -28.82 -23.65
CA ASN A 493 5.55 -28.48 -22.51
C ASN A 493 4.88 -27.43 -21.61
N VAL A 494 4.25 -26.40 -22.19
CA VAL A 494 3.56 -25.34 -21.44
C VAL A 494 2.41 -25.91 -20.59
N VAL A 495 1.65 -26.87 -21.13
CA VAL A 495 0.55 -27.53 -20.39
C VAL A 495 1.04 -28.36 -19.20
N THR A 496 2.31 -28.75 -19.16
CA THR A 496 2.90 -29.52 -18.04
C THR A 496 3.56 -28.64 -16.96
N LEU A 497 3.58 -27.32 -17.12
CA LEU A 497 4.20 -26.41 -16.16
C LEU A 497 3.38 -26.33 -14.86
N SER A 498 4.07 -26.41 -13.73
CA SER A 498 3.54 -26.07 -12.40
C SER A 498 3.30 -24.56 -12.28
N GLN A 499 2.65 -24.11 -11.19
CA GLN A 499 2.46 -22.68 -10.92
C GLN A 499 3.79 -21.90 -10.89
N ILE A 500 4.86 -22.48 -10.31
CA ILE A 500 6.19 -21.86 -10.32
C ILE A 500 6.83 -21.88 -11.71
N GLY A 501 6.60 -22.95 -12.48
CA GLY A 501 7.05 -23.04 -13.87
C GLY A 501 6.39 -21.99 -14.78
N GLU A 502 5.12 -21.68 -14.54
CA GLU A 502 4.43 -20.60 -15.23
C GLU A 502 4.94 -19.22 -14.84
N TYR A 503 5.28 -19.00 -13.57
CA TYR A 503 5.95 -17.77 -13.14
C TYR A 503 7.30 -17.60 -13.86
N HIS A 504 8.12 -18.65 -13.97
CA HIS A 504 9.38 -18.62 -14.70
C HIS A 504 9.18 -18.37 -16.20
N PHE A 505 8.18 -19.03 -16.79
CA PHE A 505 7.78 -18.82 -18.18
C PHE A 505 7.36 -17.37 -18.43
N VAL A 506 6.47 -16.81 -17.60
CA VAL A 506 6.03 -15.41 -17.70
C VAL A 506 7.21 -14.46 -17.52
N SER A 507 8.08 -14.72 -16.55
CA SER A 507 9.24 -13.87 -16.27
C SER A 507 10.23 -13.83 -17.43
N LEU A 508 10.46 -14.98 -18.09
CA LEU A 508 11.25 -15.06 -19.32
C LEU A 508 10.67 -14.20 -20.44
N PHE A 509 9.37 -14.33 -20.69
CA PHE A 509 8.68 -13.60 -21.76
C PHE A 509 8.63 -12.10 -21.49
N LEU A 510 8.37 -11.69 -20.25
CA LEU A 510 8.40 -10.28 -19.85
C LEU A 510 9.82 -9.69 -19.96
N THR A 511 10.86 -10.46 -19.60
CA THR A 511 12.26 -10.04 -19.78
C THR A 511 12.56 -9.76 -21.26
N MET A 512 12.19 -10.68 -22.16
CA MET A 512 12.36 -10.49 -23.60
C MET A 512 11.56 -9.30 -24.14
N ALA A 513 10.33 -9.09 -23.64
CA ALA A 513 9.48 -8.00 -24.06
C ALA A 513 10.02 -6.62 -23.63
N LEU A 514 10.61 -6.53 -22.43
CA LEU A 514 11.24 -5.31 -21.94
C LEU A 514 12.48 -4.92 -22.75
N THR A 515 13.26 -5.89 -23.25
CA THR A 515 14.51 -5.62 -23.97
C THR A 515 14.33 -5.43 -25.48
N LEU A 516 13.44 -6.22 -26.10
CA LEU A 516 13.25 -6.24 -27.57
C LEU A 516 11.98 -5.52 -28.05
N GLY A 517 11.07 -5.21 -27.12
CA GLY A 517 9.73 -4.71 -27.42
C GLY A 517 8.69 -5.82 -27.59
N TYR A 518 7.45 -5.50 -27.25
CA TYR A 518 6.33 -6.47 -27.25
C TYR A 518 6.02 -7.15 -28.60
N PRO A 519 6.14 -6.52 -29.80
CA PRO A 519 5.63 -7.11 -31.04
C PRO A 519 6.34 -8.42 -31.40
N GLN A 520 7.58 -8.59 -30.93
CA GLN A 520 8.42 -9.74 -31.27
C GLN A 520 8.05 -11.02 -30.50
N VAL A 521 7.36 -10.88 -29.37
CA VAL A 521 7.16 -11.94 -28.38
C VAL A 521 5.69 -12.10 -27.95
N GLY A 522 4.90 -11.02 -28.01
CA GLY A 522 3.53 -10.94 -27.48
C GLY A 522 2.59 -12.00 -28.06
N ASN A 523 2.56 -12.16 -29.38
CA ASN A 523 1.63 -13.13 -30.00
C ASN A 523 1.86 -14.56 -29.49
N LYS A 524 3.11 -14.92 -29.17
CA LYS A 524 3.44 -16.27 -28.73
C LYS A 524 2.99 -16.56 -27.30
N ILE A 525 3.05 -15.58 -26.39
CA ILE A 525 2.55 -15.78 -25.02
C ILE A 525 1.02 -15.92 -25.00
N PHE A 526 0.31 -15.17 -25.82
CA PHE A 526 -1.16 -15.30 -25.94
C PHE A 526 -1.56 -16.63 -26.60
N GLU A 527 -0.85 -17.05 -27.65
CA GLU A 527 -1.04 -18.36 -28.29
C GLU A 527 -0.84 -19.51 -27.29
N LEU A 528 0.28 -19.53 -26.58
CA LEU A 528 0.60 -20.57 -25.60
C LEU A 528 -0.31 -20.53 -24.37
N GLY A 529 -0.72 -19.32 -23.94
CA GLY A 529 -1.72 -19.15 -22.87
C GLY A 529 -3.07 -19.75 -23.25
N ASN A 530 -3.57 -19.46 -24.46
CA ASN A 530 -4.84 -20.03 -24.94
C ASN A 530 -4.81 -21.57 -25.02
N LEU A 531 -3.67 -22.15 -25.39
CA LEU A 531 -3.50 -23.61 -25.39
C LEU A 531 -3.53 -24.19 -23.97
N SER A 532 -2.94 -23.50 -22.99
CA SER A 532 -3.03 -23.88 -21.58
C SER A 532 -4.46 -23.78 -21.03
N LYS A 533 -5.23 -22.75 -21.45
CA LYS A 533 -6.65 -22.63 -21.11
C LYS A 533 -7.44 -23.81 -21.65
N ASN A 534 -7.25 -24.15 -22.92
CA ASN A 534 -8.02 -25.21 -23.58
C ASN A 534 -7.75 -26.61 -23.00
N SER A 535 -6.55 -26.86 -22.47
CA SER A 535 -6.20 -28.17 -21.90
C SER A 535 -6.68 -28.34 -20.45
N ARG A 536 -6.62 -27.28 -19.63
CA ARG A 536 -6.94 -27.35 -18.19
C ARG A 536 -8.33 -26.82 -17.83
N GLY A 537 -9.05 -26.24 -18.79
CA GLY A 537 -10.32 -25.54 -18.58
C GLY A 537 -10.15 -24.13 -18.01
N ASN A 538 -9.12 -23.89 -17.19
CA ASN A 538 -8.82 -22.60 -16.56
C ASN A 538 -7.35 -22.17 -16.73
N LEU A 539 -7.12 -20.86 -16.71
CA LEU A 539 -5.79 -20.26 -16.61
C LEU A 539 -5.43 -20.06 -15.14
N ASN A 540 -4.19 -20.41 -14.81
CA ASN A 540 -3.63 -20.08 -13.51
C ASN A 540 -3.37 -18.57 -13.38
N ILE A 541 -3.39 -18.11 -12.13
CA ILE A 541 -3.21 -16.70 -11.73
C ILE A 541 -1.92 -16.10 -12.32
N GLU A 542 -0.81 -16.84 -12.35
CA GLU A 542 0.48 -16.33 -12.84
C GLU A 542 0.47 -16.03 -14.35
N LEU A 543 -0.19 -16.86 -15.16
CA LEU A 543 -0.32 -16.62 -16.61
C LEU A 543 -1.18 -15.38 -16.89
N ILE A 544 -2.28 -15.21 -16.17
CA ILE A 544 -3.16 -14.03 -16.32
C ILE A 544 -2.41 -12.77 -15.88
N LYS A 545 -1.70 -12.84 -14.74
CA LYS A 545 -0.84 -11.76 -14.25
C LYS A 545 0.20 -11.36 -15.29
N GLY A 546 0.82 -12.35 -15.94
CA GLY A 546 1.74 -12.14 -17.05
C GLY A 546 1.10 -11.45 -18.25
N GLN A 547 -0.05 -11.95 -18.72
CA GLN A 547 -0.80 -11.35 -19.83
C GLN A 547 -1.19 -9.89 -19.55
N LEU A 548 -1.62 -9.57 -18.32
CA LEU A 548 -1.92 -8.21 -17.89
C LEU A 548 -0.67 -7.33 -17.82
N ALA A 549 0.47 -7.87 -17.36
CA ALA A 549 1.75 -7.16 -17.41
C ALA A 549 2.20 -6.88 -18.86
N PHE A 550 1.89 -7.78 -19.80
CA PHE A 550 2.10 -7.53 -21.23
C PHE A 550 1.23 -6.40 -21.77
N VAL A 551 -0.05 -6.33 -21.40
CA VAL A 551 -0.93 -5.19 -21.74
C VAL A 551 -0.33 -3.88 -21.23
N ILE A 552 0.19 -3.87 -20.00
CA ILE A 552 0.88 -2.72 -19.44
C ILE A 552 2.10 -2.32 -20.29
N ILE A 553 2.97 -3.26 -20.68
CA ILE A 553 4.13 -2.98 -21.54
C ILE A 553 3.70 -2.41 -22.91
N ILE A 554 2.65 -2.96 -23.52
CA ILE A 554 2.13 -2.49 -24.81
C ILE A 554 1.74 -1.02 -24.69
N LEU A 555 0.98 -0.67 -23.65
CA LEU A 555 0.52 0.68 -23.42
C LEU A 555 1.68 1.61 -23.07
N GLU A 556 2.58 1.26 -22.15
CA GLU A 556 3.77 2.07 -21.79
C GLU A 556 4.63 2.45 -23.02
N ASN A 557 4.56 1.69 -24.12
CA ASN A 557 5.27 1.96 -25.38
C ASN A 557 4.35 2.53 -26.49
N ASP A 558 3.23 3.15 -26.14
CA ASP A 558 2.23 3.76 -27.04
C ASP A 558 1.63 2.81 -28.10
N GLY A 559 1.60 1.50 -27.81
CA GLY A 559 1.04 0.48 -28.68
C GLY A 559 -0.46 0.23 -28.47
N ASN A 560 -1.13 -0.32 -29.50
CA ASN A 560 -2.53 -0.72 -29.41
C ASN A 560 -2.66 -2.09 -28.71
N ALA A 561 -3.34 -2.10 -27.55
CA ALA A 561 -3.51 -3.27 -26.71
C ALA A 561 -4.82 -4.05 -26.96
N GLU A 562 -5.66 -3.65 -27.92
CA GLU A 562 -6.97 -4.31 -28.17
C GLU A 562 -6.86 -5.82 -28.36
N ASN A 563 -5.91 -6.27 -29.19
CA ASN A 563 -5.73 -7.69 -29.50
C ASN A 563 -5.22 -8.49 -28.29
N ALA A 564 -4.60 -7.83 -27.32
CA ALA A 564 -4.15 -8.44 -26.07
C ALA A 564 -5.26 -8.44 -25.01
N ILE A 565 -6.10 -7.39 -24.96
CA ILE A 565 -7.16 -7.24 -23.95
C ILE A 565 -8.37 -8.15 -24.26
N LYS A 566 -8.81 -8.26 -25.52
CA LYS A 566 -10.02 -9.03 -25.90
C LYS A 566 -10.02 -10.47 -25.36
N PRO A 567 -8.97 -11.29 -25.59
CA PRO A 567 -8.95 -12.68 -25.11
C PRO A 567 -8.97 -12.80 -23.59
N ILE A 568 -8.35 -11.84 -22.88
CA ILE A 568 -8.33 -11.82 -21.41
C ILE A 568 -9.73 -11.52 -20.88
N VAL A 569 -10.40 -10.49 -21.42
CA VAL A 569 -11.75 -10.09 -21.00
C VAL A 569 -12.76 -11.19 -21.29
N GLU A 570 -12.69 -11.83 -22.47
CA GLU A 570 -13.53 -13.00 -22.82
C GLU A 570 -13.35 -14.14 -21.83
N TYR A 571 -12.12 -14.41 -21.41
CA TYR A 571 -11.86 -15.42 -20.39
C TYR A 571 -12.43 -15.03 -19.02
N VAL A 572 -12.17 -13.80 -18.57
CA VAL A 572 -12.62 -13.31 -17.26
C VAL A 572 -14.16 -13.28 -17.18
N ASN A 573 -14.85 -12.94 -18.28
CA ASN A 573 -16.30 -13.01 -18.39
C ASN A 573 -16.86 -14.44 -18.30
N SER A 574 -16.09 -15.46 -18.69
CA SER A 574 -16.49 -16.87 -18.61
C SER A 574 -16.37 -17.46 -17.20
N LEU A 575 -15.77 -16.73 -16.24
CA LEU A 575 -15.54 -17.22 -14.88
C LEU A 575 -16.75 -17.04 -13.97
N SER A 576 -16.95 -18.01 -13.08
CA SER A 576 -17.84 -17.88 -11.93
C SER A 576 -17.22 -16.99 -10.86
N ALA A 577 -17.94 -15.95 -10.41
CA ALA A 577 -17.45 -15.03 -9.39
C ALA A 577 -17.27 -15.65 -8.00
N VAL A 578 -18.01 -16.73 -7.71
CA VAL A 578 -17.92 -17.44 -6.42
C VAL A 578 -16.67 -18.32 -6.35
N GLU A 579 -16.34 -19.00 -7.45
CA GLU A 579 -15.24 -19.97 -7.49
C GLU A 579 -13.89 -19.31 -7.81
N HIS A 580 -13.90 -18.18 -8.53
CA HIS A 580 -12.68 -17.54 -9.07
C HIS A 580 -12.52 -16.08 -8.64
N ILE A 581 -12.94 -15.76 -7.41
CA ILE A 581 -12.88 -14.38 -6.87
C ILE A 581 -11.46 -13.80 -6.86
N ASP A 582 -10.43 -14.61 -6.63
CA ASP A 582 -9.04 -14.14 -6.59
C ASP A 582 -8.52 -13.73 -7.97
N THR A 583 -8.92 -14.44 -9.02
CA THR A 583 -8.61 -14.08 -10.42
C THR A 583 -9.31 -12.77 -10.82
N LEU A 584 -10.57 -12.60 -10.42
CA LEU A 584 -11.32 -11.37 -10.65
C LEU A 584 -10.74 -10.19 -9.85
N ARG A 585 -10.30 -10.42 -8.61
CA ARG A 585 -9.58 -9.41 -7.80
C ARG A 585 -8.30 -8.97 -8.49
N LEU A 586 -7.47 -9.92 -8.95
CA LEU A 586 -6.25 -9.61 -9.71
C LEU A 586 -6.57 -8.79 -10.97
N PHE A 587 -7.60 -9.18 -11.71
CA PHE A 587 -8.02 -8.44 -12.91
C PHE A 587 -8.48 -7.03 -12.57
N ALA A 588 -9.26 -6.85 -11.50
CA ALA A 588 -9.73 -5.55 -11.04
C ALA A 588 -8.57 -4.63 -10.59
N GLU A 589 -7.57 -5.17 -9.89
CA GLU A 589 -6.35 -4.43 -9.51
C GLU A 589 -5.53 -4.04 -10.75
N ALA A 590 -5.32 -4.97 -11.68
CA ALA A 590 -4.58 -4.69 -12.91
C ALA A 590 -5.31 -3.72 -13.85
N MET A 591 -6.65 -3.76 -13.91
CA MET A 591 -7.46 -2.80 -14.64
C MET A 591 -7.17 -1.37 -14.17
N GLN A 592 -7.02 -1.15 -12.86
CA GLN A 592 -6.61 0.14 -12.34
C GLN A 592 -5.25 0.55 -12.94
N ASP A 593 -4.23 -0.29 -12.83
CA ASP A 593 -2.89 0.01 -13.36
C ASP A 593 -2.89 0.27 -14.86
N ILE A 594 -3.72 -0.44 -15.62
CA ILE A 594 -3.83 -0.30 -17.09
C ILE A 594 -4.51 1.03 -17.46
N LEU A 595 -5.61 1.39 -16.80
CA LEU A 595 -6.33 2.62 -17.07
C LEU A 595 -5.54 3.87 -16.66
N HIS A 596 -4.54 3.73 -15.78
CA HIS A 596 -3.63 4.82 -15.39
C HIS A 596 -2.44 5.01 -16.36
N CYS A 597 -2.17 4.10 -17.30
CA CYS A 597 -1.04 4.24 -18.23
C CYS A 597 -1.12 5.49 -19.11
N HIS A 598 -2.32 5.80 -19.63
CA HIS A 598 -2.55 6.88 -20.58
C HIS A 598 -3.75 7.72 -20.18
N ASP A 599 -3.78 8.97 -20.64
CA ASP A 599 -4.90 9.89 -20.45
C ASP A 599 -6.03 9.70 -21.48
N CYS A 600 -5.75 9.05 -22.62
CA CYS A 600 -6.71 8.74 -23.68
C CYS A 600 -7.10 7.25 -23.69
N MET A 601 -8.32 6.92 -24.15
CA MET A 601 -8.85 5.54 -24.18
C MET A 601 -8.74 4.87 -25.56
N THR A 602 -7.88 5.42 -26.42
CA THR A 602 -7.76 5.07 -27.85
C THR A 602 -7.03 3.75 -28.13
N GLN A 603 -6.33 3.19 -27.15
CA GLN A 603 -5.45 2.00 -27.32
C GLN A 603 -6.10 0.71 -26.81
N GLY A 604 -7.45 0.66 -26.78
CA GLY A 604 -8.21 -0.52 -26.38
C GLY A 604 -8.57 -0.62 -24.89
N GLN A 605 -8.18 0.36 -24.07
CA GLN A 605 -8.47 0.33 -22.63
C GLN A 605 -9.98 0.30 -22.32
N HIS A 606 -10.80 0.87 -23.20
CA HIS A 606 -12.26 0.86 -23.10
C HIS A 606 -12.88 -0.56 -23.10
N LEU A 607 -12.13 -1.58 -23.53
CA LEU A 607 -12.57 -2.98 -23.56
C LEU A 607 -12.50 -3.67 -22.19
N LEU A 608 -11.80 -3.09 -21.20
CA LEU A 608 -11.63 -3.69 -19.88
C LEU A 608 -12.93 -3.77 -19.07
N ILE A 609 -13.90 -2.91 -19.38
CA ILE A 609 -15.20 -2.91 -18.72
C ILE A 609 -16.15 -3.81 -19.48
N ASP A 610 -16.60 -4.89 -18.84
CA ASP A 610 -17.52 -5.86 -19.42
C ASP A 610 -18.26 -6.63 -18.30
N ALA A 611 -19.02 -7.68 -18.66
CA ALA A 611 -19.92 -8.43 -17.76
C ALA A 611 -19.31 -8.90 -16.43
N TRP A 612 -18.00 -9.20 -16.41
CA TRP A 612 -17.28 -9.61 -15.21
C TRP A 612 -17.37 -8.58 -14.06
N LEU A 613 -17.50 -7.29 -14.36
CA LEU A 613 -17.52 -6.23 -13.36
C LEU A 613 -18.75 -6.35 -12.46
N LEU A 614 -19.93 -6.59 -13.04
CA LEU A 614 -21.17 -6.83 -12.30
C LEU A 614 -21.05 -8.10 -11.45
N ASN A 615 -20.53 -9.18 -12.03
CA ASN A 615 -20.34 -10.45 -11.33
C ASN A 615 -19.38 -10.30 -10.14
N TYR A 616 -18.30 -9.54 -10.29
CA TYR A 616 -17.35 -9.26 -9.21
C TYR A 616 -17.97 -8.38 -8.11
N LEU A 617 -18.61 -7.27 -8.49
CA LEU A 617 -19.22 -6.33 -7.54
C LEU A 617 -20.34 -6.95 -6.68
N SER A 618 -21.06 -7.94 -7.23
CA SER A 618 -22.12 -8.65 -6.51
C SER A 618 -21.61 -9.71 -5.51
N CYS A 619 -20.36 -10.16 -5.62
CA CYS A 619 -19.78 -11.18 -4.73
C CYS A 619 -18.65 -10.66 -3.82
N CYS A 620 -18.02 -9.52 -4.16
CA CYS A 620 -16.89 -9.00 -3.40
C CYS A 620 -17.30 -8.29 -2.09
N SER A 621 -16.33 -8.05 -1.21
CA SER A 621 -16.55 -7.30 0.03
C SER A 621 -16.77 -5.81 -0.21
N ASN A 622 -17.46 -5.12 0.72
CA ASN A 622 -17.69 -3.66 0.63
C ASN A 622 -16.39 -2.84 0.53
N THR A 623 -15.29 -3.32 1.10
CA THR A 623 -13.98 -2.68 0.98
C THR A 623 -13.37 -2.83 -0.40
N GLU A 624 -13.60 -3.96 -1.08
CA GLU A 624 -13.10 -4.20 -2.44
C GLU A 624 -13.93 -3.44 -3.46
N SER A 625 -15.26 -3.44 -3.32
CA SER A 625 -16.14 -2.66 -4.17
C SER A 625 -15.82 -1.16 -4.05
N SER A 626 -15.64 -0.62 -2.85
CA SER A 626 -15.22 0.78 -2.63
C SER A 626 -13.89 1.09 -3.35
N LYS A 627 -12.88 0.21 -3.31
CA LYS A 627 -11.61 0.41 -4.04
C LYS A 627 -11.81 0.46 -5.56
N VAL A 628 -12.56 -0.49 -6.13
CA VAL A 628 -12.82 -0.52 -7.58
C VAL A 628 -13.61 0.71 -8.02
N LEU A 629 -14.66 1.07 -7.28
CA LEU A 629 -15.47 2.26 -7.52
C LEU A 629 -14.61 3.53 -7.41
N THR A 630 -13.76 3.68 -6.38
CA THR A 630 -12.84 4.81 -6.24
C THR A 630 -11.92 4.95 -7.46
N SER A 631 -11.37 3.85 -7.95
CA SER A 631 -10.49 3.84 -9.12
C SER A 631 -11.23 4.26 -10.40
N LEU A 632 -12.44 3.74 -10.62
CA LEU A 632 -13.30 4.15 -11.73
C LEU A 632 -13.69 5.62 -11.65
N LEU A 633 -14.03 6.10 -10.45
CA LEU A 633 -14.36 7.50 -10.20
C LEU A 633 -13.18 8.43 -10.52
N ARG A 634 -11.95 8.05 -10.14
CA ARG A 634 -10.74 8.82 -10.45
C ARG A 634 -10.55 8.95 -11.96
N ILE A 635 -10.79 7.88 -12.71
CA ILE A 635 -10.69 7.87 -14.18
C ILE A 635 -11.77 8.79 -14.78
N ILE A 636 -13.03 8.67 -14.34
CA ILE A 636 -14.13 9.53 -14.78
C ILE A 636 -13.82 11.01 -14.49
N LYS A 637 -13.35 11.34 -13.29
CA LYS A 637 -12.97 12.70 -12.88
C LYS A 637 -11.82 13.25 -13.75
N ARG A 638 -10.80 12.44 -14.04
CA ARG A 638 -9.67 12.82 -14.91
C ARG A 638 -10.14 13.12 -16.33
N HIS A 639 -10.93 12.22 -16.94
CA HIS A 639 -11.45 12.45 -18.29
C HIS A 639 -12.41 13.64 -18.36
N LYS A 640 -13.20 13.89 -17.31
CA LYS A 640 -14.02 15.11 -17.23
C LYS A 640 -13.18 16.36 -17.42
N GLN A 641 -12.03 16.46 -16.75
CA GLN A 641 -11.14 17.65 -16.87
C GLN A 641 -10.61 17.82 -18.29
N LEU A 642 -10.31 16.74 -18.99
CA LEU A 642 -9.81 16.76 -20.37
C LEU A 642 -10.90 17.16 -21.38
N ILE A 643 -12.14 16.70 -21.16
CA ILE A 643 -13.29 16.99 -22.04
C ILE A 643 -13.74 18.46 -21.98
N ILE A 644 -13.40 19.20 -20.92
CA ILE A 644 -13.65 20.65 -20.85
C ILE A 644 -12.94 21.39 -22.01
N PHE A 645 -11.82 20.86 -22.49
CA PHE A 645 -11.01 21.49 -23.54
C PHE A 645 -11.13 20.80 -24.91
N GLN A 646 -11.72 19.60 -25.00
CA GLN A 646 -11.75 18.77 -26.20
C GLN A 646 -13.07 17.98 -26.34
N LYS A 647 -13.47 17.65 -27.58
CA LYS A 647 -14.63 16.75 -27.79
C LYS A 647 -14.34 15.37 -27.20
N PRO A 648 -15.34 14.69 -26.59
CA PRO A 648 -15.15 13.36 -26.03
C PRO A 648 -14.79 12.35 -27.12
N GLU A 649 -13.74 11.56 -26.87
CA GLU A 649 -13.32 10.49 -27.76
C GLU A 649 -14.42 9.42 -27.89
N PRO A 650 -14.64 8.84 -29.09
CA PRO A 650 -15.68 7.83 -29.29
C PRO A 650 -15.45 6.58 -28.43
N GLN A 651 -14.19 6.18 -28.21
CA GLN A 651 -13.83 5.07 -27.31
C GLN A 651 -14.19 5.36 -25.85
N PHE A 652 -14.11 6.62 -25.42
CA PHE A 652 -14.52 7.01 -24.07
C PHE A 652 -16.05 6.92 -23.91
N LEU A 653 -16.83 7.29 -24.92
CA LEU A 653 -18.29 7.10 -24.91
C LEU A 653 -18.68 5.61 -24.86
N LEU A 654 -17.95 4.73 -25.56
CA LEU A 654 -18.13 3.29 -25.46
C LEU A 654 -17.83 2.76 -24.06
N PHE A 655 -16.73 3.23 -23.45
CA PHE A 655 -16.38 2.91 -22.07
C PHE A 655 -17.51 3.32 -21.10
N LEU A 656 -18.03 4.55 -21.21
CA LEU A 656 -19.12 5.02 -20.36
C LEU A 656 -20.39 4.16 -20.50
N ASN A 657 -20.77 3.84 -21.74
CA ASN A 657 -21.95 3.02 -22.02
C ASN A 657 -21.82 1.61 -21.47
N LYS A 658 -20.67 0.97 -21.67
CA LYS A 658 -20.40 -0.34 -21.06
C LYS A 658 -20.39 -0.25 -19.54
N LEU A 659 -19.77 0.77 -18.97
CA LEU A 659 -19.70 0.97 -17.52
C LEU A 659 -21.09 1.15 -16.91
N TRP A 660 -21.95 1.99 -17.48
CA TRP A 660 -23.31 2.15 -17.01
C TRP A 660 -24.11 0.85 -17.12
N GLY A 661 -23.96 0.11 -18.22
CA GLY A 661 -24.62 -1.19 -18.40
C GLY A 661 -24.27 -2.22 -17.30
N GLN A 662 -23.07 -2.14 -16.72
CA GLN A 662 -22.66 -3.01 -15.61
C GLN A 662 -23.03 -2.43 -14.23
N LEU A 663 -22.98 -1.11 -14.06
CA LEU A 663 -23.27 -0.47 -12.78
C LEU A 663 -24.77 -0.33 -12.50
N GLU A 664 -25.62 -0.18 -13.52
CA GLU A 664 -27.06 0.03 -13.34
C GLU A 664 -27.75 -1.14 -12.59
N PRO A 665 -27.52 -2.42 -12.94
CA PRO A 665 -28.06 -3.55 -12.18
C PRO A 665 -27.51 -3.60 -10.75
N TYR A 666 -26.19 -3.38 -10.58
CA TYR A 666 -25.54 -3.38 -9.26
C TYR A 666 -26.12 -2.30 -8.33
N LEU A 667 -26.22 -1.06 -8.81
CA LEU A 667 -26.79 0.06 -8.07
C LEU A 667 -28.27 -0.16 -7.78
N SER A 668 -29.02 -0.74 -8.73
CA SER A 668 -30.43 -1.09 -8.53
C SER A 668 -30.63 -2.06 -7.38
N THR A 669 -29.83 -3.13 -7.30
CA THR A 669 -29.89 -4.10 -6.20
C THR A 669 -29.44 -3.49 -4.87
N LEU A 670 -28.38 -2.70 -4.91
CA LEU A 670 -27.83 -2.04 -3.73
C LEU A 670 -28.82 -1.03 -3.11
N LEU A 671 -29.51 -0.24 -3.94
CA LEU A 671 -30.55 0.69 -3.51
C LEU A 671 -31.85 0.00 -3.03
N ALA A 672 -32.09 -1.24 -3.46
CA ALA A 672 -33.21 -2.06 -2.99
C ALA A 672 -32.89 -2.82 -1.69
N SER A 673 -31.61 -2.96 -1.36
CA SER A 673 -31.16 -3.71 -0.19
C SER A 673 -31.28 -2.89 1.10
N THR A 674 -31.58 -3.56 2.23
CA THR A 674 -31.63 -2.95 3.57
C THR A 674 -30.30 -3.11 4.34
N GLN A 675 -29.19 -3.32 3.62
CA GLN A 675 -27.88 -3.55 4.22
C GLN A 675 -27.31 -2.30 4.88
N SER A 676 -26.61 -2.49 6.00
CA SER A 676 -26.16 -1.41 6.90
C SER A 676 -24.88 -0.67 6.46
N SER A 677 -24.17 -1.14 5.44
CA SER A 677 -22.96 -0.46 4.93
C SER A 677 -22.96 -0.42 3.40
N ILE A 678 -23.25 0.77 2.87
CA ILE A 678 -23.27 1.04 1.43
C ILE A 678 -22.01 1.84 1.07
N PRO A 679 -21.24 1.46 0.02
CA PRO A 679 -20.11 2.24 -0.48
C PRO A 679 -20.52 3.67 -0.86
N ALA A 680 -19.81 4.67 -0.31
CA ALA A 680 -20.11 6.08 -0.58
C ALA A 680 -19.91 6.43 -2.05
N GLU A 681 -18.91 5.81 -2.67
CA GLU A 681 -18.44 6.05 -4.03
C GLU A 681 -19.49 5.70 -5.09
N ALA A 682 -20.42 4.80 -4.76
CA ALA A 682 -21.52 4.42 -5.65
C ALA A 682 -22.39 5.63 -6.02
N SER A 683 -22.66 6.52 -5.06
CA SER A 683 -23.40 7.77 -5.31
C SER A 683 -22.57 8.80 -6.08
N GLU A 684 -21.27 8.90 -5.79
CA GLU A 684 -20.37 9.83 -6.49
C GLU A 684 -20.21 9.48 -7.96
N ILE A 685 -20.06 8.20 -8.28
CA ILE A 685 -19.94 7.71 -9.66
C ILE A 685 -21.24 7.93 -10.41
N ALA A 686 -22.38 7.60 -9.81
CA ALA A 686 -23.67 7.85 -10.41
C ALA A 686 -23.86 9.35 -10.73
N ALA A 687 -23.47 10.26 -9.83
CA ALA A 687 -23.54 11.69 -10.05
C ALA A 687 -22.61 12.15 -11.20
N ALA A 688 -21.38 11.65 -11.22
CA ALA A 688 -20.42 11.95 -12.28
C ALA A 688 -20.89 11.42 -13.66
N LEU A 689 -21.46 10.21 -13.70
CA LEU A 689 -22.04 9.62 -14.91
C LEU A 689 -23.27 10.40 -15.37
N ALA A 690 -24.20 10.74 -14.48
CA ALA A 690 -25.40 11.53 -14.83
C ALA A 690 -25.01 12.84 -15.52
N MET A 691 -24.00 13.53 -14.98
CA MET A 691 -23.47 14.75 -15.57
C MET A 691 -22.84 14.52 -16.95
N LEU A 692 -22.02 13.47 -17.12
CA LEU A 692 -21.40 13.16 -18.41
C LEU A 692 -22.45 12.77 -19.47
N TYR A 693 -23.45 11.98 -19.11
CA TYR A 693 -24.56 11.61 -19.99
C TYR A 693 -25.40 12.80 -20.40
N HIS A 694 -25.59 13.75 -19.48
CA HIS A 694 -26.30 14.98 -19.80
C HIS A 694 -25.54 15.84 -20.82
N ASN A 695 -24.23 16.04 -20.61
CA ASN A 695 -23.42 16.92 -21.45
C ASN A 695 -23.06 16.30 -22.81
N PHE A 696 -22.82 14.99 -22.86
CA PHE A 696 -22.19 14.32 -24.01
C PHE A 696 -22.83 12.99 -24.44
N GLY A 697 -23.77 12.45 -23.65
CA GLY A 697 -24.34 11.12 -23.87
C GLY A 697 -25.84 11.12 -24.16
N SER A 698 -26.48 9.97 -23.94
CA SER A 698 -27.93 9.82 -24.09
C SER A 698 -28.69 10.52 -22.98
N GLN A 699 -29.61 11.41 -23.37
CA GLN A 699 -30.55 12.08 -22.45
C GLN A 699 -31.50 11.07 -21.76
N GLU A 700 -31.76 9.91 -22.37
CA GLU A 700 -32.55 8.85 -21.74
C GLU A 700 -31.78 8.20 -20.60
N THR A 701 -30.50 7.92 -20.80
CA THR A 701 -29.63 7.36 -19.74
C THR A 701 -29.49 8.33 -18.57
N PHE A 702 -29.36 9.63 -18.84
CA PHE A 702 -29.41 10.65 -17.80
C PHE A 702 -30.71 10.57 -16.97
N LYS A 703 -31.87 10.52 -17.64
CA LYS A 703 -33.18 10.37 -16.95
C LYS A 703 -33.27 9.09 -16.15
N ASN A 704 -32.70 7.99 -16.65
CA ASN A 704 -32.67 6.71 -15.95
C ASN A 704 -31.81 6.77 -14.68
N ILE A 705 -30.61 7.35 -14.74
CA ILE A 705 -29.75 7.54 -13.55
C ILE A 705 -30.46 8.44 -12.53
N PHE A 706 -31.03 9.55 -13.01
CA PHE A 706 -31.68 10.53 -12.15
C PHE A 706 -32.93 9.95 -11.45
N SER A 707 -33.73 9.16 -12.17
CA SER A 707 -34.91 8.48 -11.61
C SER A 707 -34.54 7.31 -10.67
N LEU A 708 -33.45 6.59 -10.94
CA LEU A 708 -32.95 5.50 -10.11
C LEU A 708 -32.71 5.95 -8.66
N PHE A 709 -32.11 7.14 -8.48
CA PHE A 709 -31.80 7.68 -7.16
C PHE A 709 -32.94 8.50 -6.55
N LEU A 710 -33.65 9.33 -7.34
CA LEU A 710 -34.58 10.31 -6.78
C LEU A 710 -36.05 9.89 -6.81
N CYS A 711 -36.44 9.01 -7.74
CA CYS A 711 -37.84 8.59 -7.89
C CYS A 711 -38.14 7.27 -7.17
N ARG A 712 -37.13 6.46 -6.80
CA ARG A 712 -37.35 5.20 -6.09
C ARG A 712 -37.67 5.42 -4.61
N GLU A 713 -38.73 4.77 -4.14
CA GLU A 713 -39.24 4.93 -2.78
C GLU A 713 -38.35 4.28 -1.71
N VAL A 714 -37.60 3.23 -2.05
CA VAL A 714 -36.79 2.44 -1.11
C VAL A 714 -35.36 2.97 -0.92
N ALA A 715 -34.96 3.99 -1.70
CA ALA A 715 -33.58 4.48 -1.69
C ALA A 715 -33.15 5.06 -0.34
N ASP A 716 -31.96 4.66 0.13
CA ASP A 716 -31.35 5.17 1.35
C ASP A 716 -31.06 6.69 1.24
N VAL A 717 -31.43 7.43 2.29
CA VAL A 717 -31.30 8.90 2.31
C VAL A 717 -29.85 9.36 2.21
N SER A 718 -28.89 8.58 2.73
CA SER A 718 -27.47 8.90 2.61
C SER A 718 -26.97 8.86 1.16
N MET A 719 -27.52 7.96 0.35
CA MET A 719 -27.19 7.82 -1.08
C MET A 719 -27.80 8.96 -1.91
N ILE A 720 -29.08 9.30 -1.65
CA ILE A 720 -29.75 10.44 -2.29
C ILE A 720 -28.98 11.74 -2.03
N ARG A 721 -28.64 11.99 -0.76
CA ARG A 721 -27.89 13.18 -0.33
C ARG A 721 -26.54 13.28 -1.04
N ARG A 722 -25.73 12.21 -1.00
CA ARG A 722 -24.40 12.18 -1.64
C ARG A 722 -24.48 12.37 -3.15
N PHE A 723 -25.39 11.67 -3.80
CA PHE A 723 -25.60 11.79 -5.25
C PHE A 723 -25.92 13.23 -5.62
N LEU A 724 -26.87 13.87 -4.93
CA LEU A 724 -27.26 15.25 -5.21
C LEU A 724 -26.15 16.26 -4.90
N CYS A 725 -25.44 16.13 -3.78
CA CYS A 725 -24.37 17.06 -3.43
C CYS A 725 -23.26 17.04 -4.48
N HIS A 726 -22.79 15.85 -4.88
CA HIS A 726 -21.79 15.76 -5.94
C HIS A 726 -22.33 16.18 -7.31
N PHE A 727 -23.60 15.89 -7.62
CA PHE A 727 -24.21 16.37 -8.86
C PHE A 727 -24.23 17.91 -8.91
N ILE A 728 -24.56 18.57 -7.79
CA ILE A 728 -24.54 20.03 -7.65
C ILE A 728 -23.12 20.59 -7.79
N GLU A 729 -22.13 20.00 -7.10
CA GLU A 729 -20.72 20.38 -7.19
C GLU A 729 -20.19 20.35 -8.62
N TYR A 730 -20.58 19.32 -9.37
CA TYR A 730 -20.06 19.12 -10.71
C TYR A 730 -20.67 20.02 -11.78
N PHE A 731 -21.92 20.47 -11.59
CA PHE A 731 -22.74 20.98 -12.68
C PHE A 731 -22.79 22.52 -12.79
N GLY A 732 -22.58 23.29 -11.71
CA GLY A 732 -22.62 24.77 -11.81
C GLY A 732 -23.96 25.27 -12.39
N MET A 733 -24.96 25.35 -11.53
CA MET A 733 -26.37 25.14 -11.87
C MET A 733 -27.06 26.33 -12.55
N ASN A 734 -27.03 26.44 -13.88
CA ASN A 734 -27.82 27.48 -14.56
C ASN A 734 -28.85 27.03 -15.62
N ASN A 735 -28.76 25.86 -16.27
CA ASN A 735 -29.57 25.63 -17.49
C ASN A 735 -30.48 24.38 -17.59
N ILE A 736 -30.43 23.38 -16.70
CA ILE A 736 -31.17 22.09 -16.92
C ILE A 736 -32.18 21.74 -15.82
N LEU A 737 -32.11 22.40 -14.67
CA LEU A 737 -32.94 22.03 -13.53
C LEU A 737 -34.41 22.47 -13.49
N PRO A 738 -34.91 23.47 -14.26
CA PRO A 738 -36.30 23.92 -14.06
C PRO A 738 -37.33 22.79 -14.14
N SER A 739 -37.12 21.81 -15.04
CA SER A 739 -37.99 20.63 -15.19
C SER A 739 -37.86 19.60 -14.06
N TYR A 740 -36.79 19.62 -13.29
CA TYR A 740 -36.51 18.68 -12.18
C TYR A 740 -36.61 19.33 -10.79
N ASN A 741 -36.85 20.64 -10.70
CA ASN A 741 -36.97 21.39 -9.44
C ASN A 741 -37.92 20.70 -8.45
N LYS A 742 -39.09 20.25 -8.91
CA LYS A 742 -40.07 19.53 -8.06
C LYS A 742 -39.46 18.27 -7.43
N ILE A 743 -38.74 17.46 -8.22
CA ILE A 743 -38.15 16.19 -7.76
C ILE A 743 -37.00 16.45 -6.78
N ILE A 744 -36.20 17.50 -7.02
CA ILE A 744 -35.07 17.85 -6.17
C ILE A 744 -35.53 18.43 -4.83
N ILE A 745 -36.55 19.30 -4.83
CA ILE A 745 -37.18 19.80 -3.59
C ILE A 745 -37.77 18.64 -2.80
N LYS A 746 -38.47 17.70 -3.46
CA LYS A 746 -39.01 16.49 -2.84
C LYS A 746 -37.91 15.63 -2.21
N ALA A 747 -36.78 15.43 -2.89
CA ALA A 747 -35.62 14.70 -2.37
C ALA A 747 -34.96 15.42 -1.18
N TRP A 748 -34.86 16.76 -1.21
CA TRP A 748 -34.38 17.57 -0.09
C TRP A 748 -35.25 17.44 1.15
N LEU A 749 -36.57 17.56 0.99
CA LEU A 749 -37.53 17.37 2.09
C LEU A 749 -37.37 15.98 2.69
N ARG A 750 -37.35 14.93 1.84
CA ARG A 750 -37.12 13.55 2.26
C ARG A 750 -35.81 13.41 3.06
N CYS A 751 -34.72 14.04 2.62
CA CYS A 751 -33.46 14.01 3.37
C CYS A 751 -33.58 14.68 4.74
N CYS A 752 -34.25 15.84 4.83
CA CYS A 752 -34.42 16.57 6.08
C CYS A 752 -35.25 15.79 7.12
N PHE A 753 -36.22 14.97 6.69
CA PHE A 753 -37.03 14.13 7.60
C PHE A 753 -36.20 13.07 8.35
N PHE A 754 -35.12 12.56 7.75
CA PHE A 754 -34.38 11.41 8.28
C PHE A 754 -32.90 11.68 8.59
N CYS A 755 -32.34 12.82 8.17
CA CYS A 755 -30.93 13.18 8.37
C CYS A 755 -30.78 14.48 9.16
N ASP A 756 -29.80 14.54 10.07
CA ASP A 756 -29.48 15.77 10.81
C ASP A 756 -28.71 16.78 9.97
N CYS A 757 -29.34 17.93 9.73
CA CYS A 757 -28.74 19.05 9.00
C CYS A 757 -27.67 19.78 9.81
N LYS A 758 -27.72 19.71 11.16
CA LYS A 758 -26.83 20.47 12.04
C LYS A 758 -25.37 20.04 11.90
N GLU A 759 -25.09 18.74 11.93
CA GLU A 759 -23.73 18.19 11.91
C GLU A 759 -23.23 17.81 10.52
N ASN A 760 -24.10 17.88 9.49
CA ASN A 760 -23.81 17.28 8.20
C ASN A 760 -23.50 18.33 7.10
N PRO A 761 -22.24 18.43 6.62
CA PRO A 761 -21.84 19.47 5.66
C PRO A 761 -22.53 19.32 4.29
N GLU A 762 -22.76 18.10 3.83
CA GLU A 762 -23.47 17.82 2.57
C GLU A 762 -24.90 18.39 2.62
N MET A 763 -25.60 18.28 3.76
CA MET A 763 -26.94 18.85 3.90
C MET A 763 -26.95 20.39 3.87
N ARG A 764 -25.89 21.04 4.37
CA ARG A 764 -25.76 22.51 4.30
C ARG A 764 -25.57 22.97 2.86
N GLN A 765 -24.71 22.29 2.10
CA GLN A 765 -24.50 22.54 0.68
C GLN A 765 -25.79 22.31 -0.13
N PHE A 766 -26.48 21.21 0.13
CA PHE A 766 -27.75 20.91 -0.54
C PHE A 766 -28.83 21.96 -0.21
N THR A 767 -28.94 22.38 1.04
CA THR A 767 -29.89 23.42 1.46
C THR A 767 -29.55 24.77 0.81
N THR A 768 -28.28 25.15 0.76
CA THR A 768 -27.82 26.37 0.08
C THR A 768 -28.23 26.35 -1.40
N PHE A 769 -28.10 25.19 -2.06
CA PHE A 769 -28.53 25.01 -3.43
C PHE A 769 -30.06 25.16 -3.58
N ILE A 770 -30.86 24.59 -2.68
CA ILE A 770 -32.32 24.72 -2.71
C ILE A 770 -32.77 26.20 -2.64
N LEU A 771 -32.06 27.04 -1.89
CA LEU A 771 -32.34 28.48 -1.82
C LEU A 771 -32.07 29.22 -3.14
N THR A 772 -31.31 28.63 -4.08
CA THR A 772 -31.10 29.22 -5.41
C THR A 772 -32.32 29.05 -6.34
N ILE A 773 -33.19 28.06 -6.06
CA ILE A 773 -34.32 27.69 -6.91
C ILE A 773 -35.38 28.81 -6.90
N PRO A 774 -35.80 29.35 -8.06
CA PRO A 774 -36.74 30.47 -8.13
C PRO A 774 -38.07 30.24 -7.40
N GLU A 775 -38.62 29.02 -7.49
CA GLU A 775 -39.88 28.65 -6.82
C GLU A 775 -39.76 28.73 -5.30
N ILE A 776 -38.58 28.42 -4.76
CA ILE A 776 -38.25 28.49 -3.34
C ILE A 776 -37.96 29.94 -2.95
N LYS A 777 -37.14 30.69 -3.71
CA LYS A 777 -36.90 32.13 -3.44
C LYS A 777 -38.17 32.93 -3.29
N ILE A 778 -39.14 32.74 -4.19
CA ILE A 778 -40.44 33.41 -4.09
C ILE A 778 -41.18 33.04 -2.80
N LEU A 779 -41.06 31.80 -2.32
CA LEU A 779 -41.65 31.37 -1.04
C LEU A 779 -40.93 31.98 0.18
N PHE A 780 -39.66 32.32 0.05
CA PHE A 780 -38.78 32.82 1.11
C PHE A 780 -38.39 34.30 0.98
N ASP A 781 -39.04 35.05 0.09
CA ASP A 781 -38.76 36.46 -0.17
C ASP A 781 -38.76 37.28 1.15
N GLY A 782 -37.61 37.88 1.49
CA GLY A 782 -37.38 38.59 2.75
C GLY A 782 -36.88 37.75 3.95
N CYS A 783 -36.71 36.43 3.81
CA CYS A 783 -36.24 35.50 4.85
C CYS A 783 -34.95 34.74 4.46
N GLU A 784 -34.27 35.11 3.38
CA GLU A 784 -33.16 34.34 2.79
C GLU A 784 -31.92 34.21 3.70
N GLU A 785 -31.60 35.24 4.49
CA GLU A 785 -30.50 35.23 5.48
C GLU A 785 -30.75 34.24 6.64
N SER A 786 -32.00 33.87 6.88
CA SER A 786 -32.40 33.01 8.01
C SER A 786 -32.26 31.51 7.73
N LEU A 787 -32.15 31.08 6.47
CA LEU A 787 -32.04 29.67 6.09
C LEU A 787 -30.60 29.21 5.86
N SER A 788 -29.72 30.12 5.47
CA SER A 788 -28.30 29.82 5.20
C SER A 788 -27.46 29.69 6.48
N SER A 789 -27.94 30.20 7.62
CA SER A 789 -27.20 30.33 8.89
C SER A 789 -27.66 29.38 10.01
N MET A 790 -28.69 28.56 9.80
CA MET A 790 -29.44 27.95 10.91
C MET A 790 -29.38 26.41 10.99
N GLU A 791 -29.54 25.92 12.23
CA GLU A 791 -29.37 24.52 12.65
C GLU A 791 -30.47 23.55 12.15
N GLU A 792 -31.68 24.04 11.84
CA GLU A 792 -32.83 23.22 11.38
C GLU A 792 -33.57 23.82 10.15
N PRO A 793 -33.12 23.51 8.91
CA PRO A 793 -33.68 24.07 7.68
C PRO A 793 -35.17 23.77 7.44
N LEU A 794 -35.63 22.57 7.80
CA LEU A 794 -37.02 22.15 7.57
C LEU A 794 -38.00 22.83 8.53
N LEU A 795 -37.56 23.14 9.76
CA LEU A 795 -38.37 23.92 10.70
C LEU A 795 -38.59 25.34 10.16
N MET A 796 -37.52 25.99 9.69
CA MET A 796 -37.61 27.32 9.06
C MET A 796 -38.47 27.31 7.81
N PHE A 797 -38.38 26.25 7.00
CA PHE A 797 -39.26 26.06 5.84
C PHE A 797 -40.74 26.11 6.26
N PHE A 798 -41.12 25.44 7.34
CA PHE A 798 -42.49 25.48 7.86
C PHE A 798 -42.88 26.85 8.46
N ILE A 799 -41.96 27.54 9.14
CA ILE A 799 -42.21 28.88 9.70
C ILE A 799 -42.51 29.89 8.59
N CYS A 800 -41.71 29.92 7.52
CA CYS A 800 -41.94 30.84 6.41
C CYS A 800 -43.23 30.52 5.66
N LEU A 801 -43.55 29.23 5.47
CA LEU A 801 -44.85 28.82 4.92
C LEU A 801 -46.02 29.27 5.80
N HIS A 802 -45.90 29.12 7.12
CA HIS A 802 -46.89 29.59 8.08
C HIS A 802 -47.11 31.11 7.97
N ASN A 803 -46.03 31.89 7.98
CA ASN A 803 -46.09 33.35 7.90
C ASN A 803 -46.73 33.80 6.57
N LYS A 804 -46.29 33.22 5.45
CA LYS A 804 -46.82 33.53 4.13
C LYS A 804 -48.28 33.12 3.96
N TYR A 805 -48.69 31.98 4.54
CA TYR A 805 -50.08 31.57 4.53
C TYR A 805 -50.97 32.49 5.38
N SER A 806 -50.46 32.90 6.55
CA SER A 806 -51.18 33.76 7.49
C SER A 806 -51.33 35.20 6.98
N SER A 807 -50.35 35.71 6.23
CA SER A 807 -50.40 37.06 5.64
C SER A 807 -51.31 37.18 4.41
N LEU A 808 -51.77 36.06 3.84
CA LEU A 808 -52.63 36.07 2.66
C LEU A 808 -54.10 36.12 3.05
N GLU A 809 -54.86 37.04 2.46
CA GLU A 809 -56.32 37.08 2.60
C GLU A 809 -57.04 36.31 1.47
N ASP A 810 -56.42 36.24 0.29
CA ASP A 810 -56.97 35.60 -0.92
C ASP A 810 -57.01 34.06 -0.84
N ILE A 811 -58.22 33.50 -0.94
CA ILE A 811 -58.50 32.06 -0.89
C ILE A 811 -57.81 31.30 -2.03
N TYR A 812 -57.75 31.85 -3.24
CA TYR A 812 -57.12 31.18 -4.39
C TYR A 812 -55.61 31.11 -4.21
N LYS A 813 -54.98 32.17 -3.68
CA LYS A 813 -53.54 32.17 -3.34
C LYS A 813 -53.23 31.20 -2.20
N LYS A 814 -54.09 31.12 -1.17
CA LYS A 814 -53.99 30.12 -0.11
C LYS A 814 -54.09 28.68 -0.64
N GLN A 815 -55.02 28.44 -1.56
CA GLN A 815 -55.18 27.14 -2.22
C GLN A 815 -53.97 26.79 -3.09
N ALA A 816 -53.40 27.74 -3.83
CA ALA A 816 -52.20 27.53 -4.64
C ALA A 816 -50.96 27.15 -3.80
N ILE A 817 -50.78 27.76 -2.61
CA ILE A 817 -49.69 27.37 -1.68
C ILE A 817 -49.92 25.95 -1.16
N ARG A 818 -51.17 25.59 -0.83
CA ARG A 818 -51.52 24.24 -0.40
C ARG A 818 -51.21 23.21 -1.48
N GLU A 819 -51.59 23.46 -2.73
CA GLU A 819 -51.32 22.56 -3.86
C GLU A 819 -49.81 22.41 -4.11
N LYS A 820 -49.05 23.50 -4.02
CA LYS A 820 -47.58 23.46 -4.11
C LYS A 820 -46.97 22.62 -2.99
N LEU A 821 -47.35 22.86 -1.73
CA LEU A 821 -46.87 22.07 -0.60
C LEU A 821 -47.18 20.60 -0.82
N PHE A 822 -48.43 20.26 -1.14
CA PHE A 822 -48.87 18.88 -1.39
C PHE A 822 -48.02 18.22 -2.49
N SER A 823 -47.70 18.95 -3.56
CA SER A 823 -46.86 18.43 -4.65
C SER A 823 -45.44 18.07 -4.22
N TYR A 824 -44.89 18.71 -3.17
CA TYR A 824 -43.54 18.41 -2.66
C TYR A 824 -43.51 17.27 -1.65
N VAL A 825 -44.58 17.07 -0.89
CA VAL A 825 -44.71 16.00 0.12
C VAL A 825 -45.56 14.81 -0.36
N GLU A 826 -45.94 14.80 -1.63
CA GLU A 826 -46.67 13.73 -2.29
C GLU A 826 -45.95 12.38 -2.09
N GLY A 827 -46.63 11.37 -1.52
CA GLY A 827 -46.04 10.06 -1.23
C GLY A 827 -45.17 10.00 0.04
N LEU A 828 -45.25 10.99 0.94
CA LEU A 828 -44.60 10.98 2.25
C LEU A 828 -44.88 9.71 3.07
N GLU A 829 -46.06 9.12 2.90
CA GLU A 829 -46.46 7.82 3.46
C GLU A 829 -45.50 6.68 3.12
N ASN A 830 -45.02 6.63 1.89
CA ASN A 830 -44.09 5.60 1.43
C ASN A 830 -42.69 5.80 2.01
N TRP A 831 -42.36 7.02 2.47
CA TRP A 831 -41.10 7.29 3.17
C TRP A 831 -41.17 6.88 4.64
N ILE A 832 -42.34 7.08 5.27
CA ILE A 832 -42.56 6.85 6.70
C ILE A 832 -42.73 5.36 7.01
N LYS A 833 -43.54 4.65 6.22
CA LYS A 833 -43.94 3.26 6.48
C LYS A 833 -42.76 2.29 6.68
N PRO A 834 -41.69 2.31 5.85
CA PRO A 834 -40.55 1.41 6.04
C PRO A 834 -39.82 1.60 7.39
N VAL A 835 -39.71 2.86 7.84
CA VAL A 835 -39.04 3.21 9.11
C VAL A 835 -39.86 2.75 10.31
N LEU A 836 -41.19 2.86 10.22
CA LEU A 836 -42.10 2.43 11.29
C LEU A 836 -42.25 0.91 11.37
N CYS A 837 -42.17 0.19 10.25
CA CYS A 837 -42.21 -1.27 10.22
C CYS A 837 -40.96 -1.92 10.83
N ASN A 838 -39.80 -1.24 10.80
CA ASN A 838 -38.55 -1.73 11.41
C ASN A 838 -37.87 -0.64 12.27
N PRO A 839 -38.43 -0.32 13.45
CA PRO A 839 -38.04 0.85 14.24
C PRO A 839 -36.75 0.64 15.07
N ARG A 840 -35.65 0.23 14.44
CA ARG A 840 -34.36 -0.05 15.10
C ARG A 840 -33.60 1.21 15.52
N ASN A 841 -33.61 2.26 14.70
CA ASN A 841 -32.84 3.48 14.92
C ASN A 841 -33.66 4.50 15.73
N THR A 842 -33.32 4.64 17.02
CA THR A 842 -34.03 5.54 17.94
C THR A 842 -33.99 7.00 17.50
N ASP A 843 -32.85 7.49 16.98
CA ASP A 843 -32.69 8.90 16.62
C ASP A 843 -33.45 9.24 15.34
N GLN A 844 -33.47 8.33 14.36
CA GLN A 844 -34.27 8.48 13.14
C GLN A 844 -35.77 8.58 13.46
N ILE A 845 -36.26 7.78 14.41
CA ILE A 845 -37.67 7.80 14.83
C ILE A 845 -37.99 9.07 15.60
N LYS A 846 -37.15 9.47 16.57
CA LYS A 846 -37.32 10.74 17.29
C LYS A 846 -37.38 11.92 16.33
N ARG A 847 -36.45 11.98 15.37
CA ARG A 847 -36.41 13.05 14.35
C ARG A 847 -37.65 13.06 13.49
N LEU A 848 -38.14 11.89 13.05
CA LEU A 848 -39.36 11.79 12.26
C LEU A 848 -40.55 12.40 13.03
N TYR A 849 -40.76 11.98 14.28
CA TYR A 849 -41.86 12.48 15.12
C TYR A 849 -41.70 13.97 15.46
N ASN A 850 -40.47 14.46 15.71
CA ASN A 850 -40.20 15.88 15.92
C ASN A 850 -40.56 16.71 14.68
N THR A 851 -40.11 16.26 13.52
CA THR A 851 -40.29 16.96 12.24
C THR A 851 -41.74 17.01 11.83
N VAL A 852 -42.43 15.86 11.86
CA VAL A 852 -43.86 15.80 11.53
C VAL A 852 -44.68 16.52 12.61
N GLY A 853 -44.31 16.43 13.88
CA GLY A 853 -44.94 17.20 14.96
C GLY A 853 -44.87 18.71 14.70
N ASN A 854 -43.70 19.23 14.32
CA ASN A 854 -43.53 20.63 13.95
C ASN A 854 -44.31 21.01 12.68
N MET A 855 -44.43 20.09 11.72
CA MET A 855 -45.29 20.25 10.54
C MET A 855 -46.76 20.42 10.96
N PHE A 856 -47.26 19.64 11.92
CA PHE A 856 -48.61 19.83 12.47
C PHE A 856 -48.73 21.17 13.20
N ARG A 857 -47.79 21.48 14.10
CA ARG A 857 -47.82 22.69 14.92
C ARG A 857 -47.85 23.99 14.11
N LEU A 858 -47.13 24.04 12.99
CA LEU A 858 -46.94 25.27 12.21
C LEU A 858 -47.86 25.36 11.00
N VAL A 859 -48.13 24.24 10.32
CA VAL A 859 -48.80 24.26 9.01
C VAL A 859 -50.04 23.36 8.92
N ALA A 860 -50.64 22.92 10.05
CA ALA A 860 -51.88 22.12 10.03
C ALA A 860 -52.99 22.65 9.10
N PRO A 861 -53.29 23.96 9.02
CA PRO A 861 -54.29 24.48 8.08
C PRO A 861 -53.96 24.22 6.61
N LEU A 862 -52.69 24.07 6.25
CA LEU A 862 -52.28 23.70 4.89
C LEU A 862 -52.46 22.20 4.62
N LEU A 863 -52.41 21.35 5.65
CA LEU A 863 -52.44 19.89 5.50
C LEU A 863 -53.86 19.30 5.50
N TYR A 864 -54.85 20.06 6.00
CA TYR A 864 -56.21 19.60 6.22
C TYR A 864 -57.25 20.46 5.51
N VAL A 865 -58.27 19.79 4.97
CA VAL A 865 -59.47 20.41 4.38
C VAL A 865 -60.68 19.61 4.82
N LYS A 866 -61.57 20.22 5.60
CA LYS A 866 -62.76 19.57 6.17
C LYS A 866 -63.65 18.87 5.13
N SER A 867 -63.74 19.40 3.92
CA SER A 867 -64.55 18.86 2.83
C SER A 867 -63.89 17.75 2.01
N LYS A 868 -62.61 17.41 2.26
CA LYS A 868 -61.89 16.38 1.52
C LYS A 868 -61.53 15.18 2.42
N PRO A 869 -61.86 13.95 2.01
CA PRO A 869 -61.31 12.75 2.66
C PRO A 869 -59.84 12.54 2.27
N ASN A 870 -59.12 11.72 3.04
CA ASN A 870 -57.73 11.32 2.80
C ASN A 870 -56.76 12.49 2.63
N THR A 871 -56.94 13.54 3.42
CA THR A 871 -55.96 14.63 3.49
C THR A 871 -54.63 14.11 4.05
N LEU A 872 -53.53 14.77 3.71
CA LEU A 872 -52.20 14.38 4.22
C LEU A 872 -52.16 14.32 5.74
N LEU A 873 -52.85 15.26 6.41
CA LEU A 873 -52.98 15.26 7.87
C LEU A 873 -53.63 13.95 8.38
N GLN A 874 -54.70 13.49 7.73
CA GLN A 874 -55.39 12.25 8.09
C GLN A 874 -54.49 11.02 7.87
N GLN A 875 -53.80 10.95 6.72
CA GLN A 875 -52.86 9.86 6.44
C GLN A 875 -51.72 9.77 7.46
N LEU A 876 -51.16 10.93 7.86
CA LEU A 876 -50.11 10.99 8.87
C LEU A 876 -50.61 10.61 10.27
N ILE A 877 -51.85 10.98 10.62
CA ILE A 877 -52.48 10.52 11.86
C ILE A 877 -52.59 9.00 11.86
N ASP A 878 -53.15 8.41 10.81
CA ASP A 878 -53.40 6.97 10.73
C ASP A 878 -52.09 6.14 10.73
N GLN A 879 -50.99 6.70 10.22
CA GLN A 879 -49.69 6.00 10.16
C GLN A 879 -48.84 6.15 11.42
N LEU A 880 -48.74 7.37 11.97
CA LEU A 880 -47.85 7.68 13.09
C LEU A 880 -48.56 7.56 14.43
N LEU A 881 -49.75 8.13 14.55
CA LEU A 881 -50.40 8.32 15.84
C LEU A 881 -51.49 7.29 16.13
N LEU A 882 -52.30 6.92 15.14
CA LEU A 882 -53.44 6.01 15.32
C LEU A 882 -53.42 4.85 14.32
N PRO A 883 -52.32 4.07 14.23
CA PRO A 883 -52.35 2.84 13.44
C PRO A 883 -53.29 1.83 14.10
N PHE A 884 -53.93 0.98 13.29
CA PHE A 884 -54.98 0.04 13.74
C PHE A 884 -54.61 -0.74 15.02
N ALA A 885 -53.36 -1.17 15.13
CA ALA A 885 -52.84 -1.95 16.26
C ALA A 885 -52.89 -1.22 17.61
N VAL A 886 -52.84 0.13 17.61
CA VAL A 886 -52.77 0.97 18.82
C VAL A 886 -54.11 1.05 19.55
N HIS A 887 -55.23 0.80 18.87
CA HIS A 887 -56.57 0.79 19.49
C HIS A 887 -56.78 -0.38 20.46
N ASN A 888 -56.03 -1.46 20.29
CA ASN A 888 -56.03 -2.55 21.27
C ASN A 888 -55.07 -2.16 22.43
N PRO A 889 -55.56 -2.04 23.68
CA PRO A 889 -54.74 -1.64 24.83
C PRO A 889 -53.60 -2.63 25.12
N ASP A 890 -53.80 -3.92 24.84
CA ASP A 890 -52.84 -5.00 25.12
C ASP A 890 -51.68 -5.07 24.11
N THR A 891 -51.77 -4.36 22.99
CA THR A 891 -50.70 -4.35 21.98
C THR A 891 -49.47 -3.62 22.49
N LYS A 892 -48.33 -4.31 22.55
CA LYS A 892 -47.03 -3.71 22.87
C LYS A 892 -46.52 -2.90 21.67
N ILE A 893 -46.43 -1.58 21.84
CA ILE A 893 -45.78 -0.69 20.86
C ILE A 893 -44.27 -0.72 21.11
N HIS A 894 -43.48 -0.64 20.03
CA HIS A 894 -42.03 -0.61 20.13
C HIS A 894 -41.53 0.58 20.98
N GLU A 895 -40.53 0.35 21.82
CA GLU A 895 -40.04 1.32 22.82
C GLU A 895 -39.56 2.64 22.18
N ASN A 896 -38.86 2.57 21.05
CA ASN A 896 -38.42 3.76 20.30
C ASN A 896 -39.60 4.64 19.84
N ILE A 897 -40.72 4.04 19.46
CA ILE A 897 -41.93 4.77 19.02
C ILE A 897 -42.61 5.41 20.23
N ILE A 898 -42.82 4.66 21.32
CA ILE A 898 -43.38 5.24 22.56
C ILE A 898 -42.51 6.39 23.06
N THR A 899 -41.18 6.24 23.03
CA THR A 899 -40.25 7.30 23.46
C THR A 899 -40.37 8.55 22.59
N ALA A 900 -40.47 8.40 21.27
CA ALA A 900 -40.68 9.53 20.36
C ALA A 900 -42.04 10.21 20.59
N ILE A 901 -43.10 9.45 20.84
CA ILE A 901 -44.43 9.98 21.19
C ILE A 901 -44.37 10.75 22.52
N ARG A 902 -43.69 10.21 23.55
CA ARG A 902 -43.49 10.92 24.84
C ARG A 902 -42.84 12.28 24.64
N LEU A 903 -41.86 12.37 23.73
CA LEU A 903 -41.13 13.60 23.47
C LEU A 903 -41.90 14.61 22.61
N HIS A 904 -42.74 14.17 21.66
CA HIS A 904 -43.24 15.05 20.59
C HIS A 904 -44.78 15.11 20.46
N LEU A 905 -45.57 14.34 21.22
CA LEU A 905 -47.04 14.33 21.12
C LEU A 905 -47.68 15.72 21.26
N HIS A 906 -47.11 16.57 22.11
CA HIS A 906 -47.59 17.93 22.35
C HIS A 906 -47.66 18.79 21.08
N LEU A 907 -46.71 18.61 20.14
CA LEU A 907 -46.67 19.34 18.88
C LEU A 907 -47.88 19.02 18.00
N PHE A 908 -48.28 17.74 17.95
CA PHE A 908 -49.45 17.29 17.19
C PHE A 908 -50.75 17.84 17.78
N ILE A 909 -50.91 17.76 19.10
CA ILE A 909 -52.10 18.29 19.79
C ILE A 909 -52.21 19.81 19.58
N GLN A 910 -51.10 20.55 19.69
CA GLN A 910 -51.09 21.99 19.45
C GLN A 910 -51.52 22.34 18.02
N GLY A 911 -51.03 21.60 17.01
CA GLY A 911 -51.44 21.80 15.62
C GLY A 911 -52.93 21.49 15.37
N LEU A 912 -53.45 20.42 15.96
CA LEU A 912 -54.85 20.03 15.80
C LEU A 912 -55.83 21.02 16.44
N ILE A 913 -55.46 21.68 17.55
CA ILE A 913 -56.31 22.70 18.17
C ILE A 913 -56.47 23.94 17.28
N GLN A 914 -55.48 24.28 16.46
CA GLN A 914 -55.56 25.41 15.52
C GLN A 914 -56.63 25.21 14.44
N LEU A 915 -57.06 23.96 14.20
CA LEU A 915 -58.11 23.63 13.24
C LEU A 915 -59.54 23.82 13.80
N ASN A 916 -59.69 24.51 14.94
CA ASN A 916 -60.97 24.78 15.60
C ASN A 916 -61.82 23.51 15.82
N PRO A 917 -61.42 22.63 16.76
CA PRO A 917 -62.12 21.37 17.01
C PRO A 917 -63.59 21.53 17.46
N GLU A 918 -64.00 22.71 17.92
CA GLU A 918 -65.40 23.00 18.27
C GLU A 918 -66.32 22.97 17.03
N GLU A 919 -65.78 23.32 15.86
CA GLU A 919 -66.51 23.35 14.59
C GLU A 919 -66.26 22.08 13.75
N ASP A 920 -65.28 21.25 14.12
CA ASP A 920 -64.89 20.04 13.38
C ASP A 920 -64.91 18.78 14.25
N HIS A 921 -65.96 17.98 14.08
CA HIS A 921 -66.15 16.74 14.83
C HIS A 921 -65.05 15.69 14.59
N TYR A 922 -64.44 15.65 13.40
CA TYR A 922 -63.37 14.70 13.14
C TYR A 922 -62.14 15.06 13.96
N ILE A 923 -61.69 16.32 13.93
CA ILE A 923 -60.54 16.79 14.68
C ILE A 923 -60.77 16.65 16.20
N LEU A 924 -61.97 16.99 16.67
CA LEU A 924 -62.35 16.80 18.08
C LEU A 924 -62.27 15.33 18.52
N ARG A 925 -62.71 14.40 17.67
CA ARG A 925 -62.63 12.96 17.93
C ARG A 925 -61.17 12.52 18.02
N ILE A 926 -60.34 12.87 17.05
CA ILE A 926 -58.91 12.51 17.04
C ILE A 926 -58.21 13.03 18.28
N LEU A 927 -58.42 14.30 18.66
CA LEU A 927 -57.83 14.88 19.87
C LEU A 927 -58.20 14.10 21.14
N LYS A 928 -59.47 13.70 21.28
CA LYS A 928 -59.93 12.87 22.41
C LYS A 928 -59.31 11.47 22.39
N GLU A 929 -59.20 10.86 21.21
CA GLU A 929 -58.58 9.54 21.04
C GLU A 929 -57.09 9.55 21.39
N LEU A 930 -56.33 10.55 20.91
CA LEU A 930 -54.91 10.70 21.25
C LEU A 930 -54.69 10.79 22.76
N ILE A 931 -55.50 11.59 23.45
CA ILE A 931 -55.44 11.71 24.92
C ILE A 931 -55.82 10.39 25.59
N THR A 932 -56.89 9.72 25.12
CA THR A 932 -57.37 8.45 25.70
C THR A 932 -56.31 7.35 25.60
N ILE A 933 -55.64 7.24 24.45
CA ILE A 933 -54.71 6.16 24.14
C ILE A 933 -53.32 6.41 24.74
N TYR A 934 -52.77 7.61 24.58
CA TYR A 934 -51.36 7.85 24.90
C TYR A 934 -51.09 8.32 26.31
N VAL A 935 -52.05 8.94 27.00
CA VAL A 935 -51.85 9.34 28.41
C VAL A 935 -51.58 8.12 29.29
N PRO A 936 -52.38 7.03 29.25
CA PRO A 936 -52.07 5.83 30.04
C PRO A 936 -50.70 5.23 29.70
N ARG A 937 -50.34 5.17 28.41
CA ARG A 937 -49.08 4.56 27.94
C ARG A 937 -47.83 5.38 28.28
N CYS A 938 -47.91 6.70 28.23
CA CYS A 938 -46.77 7.59 28.50
C CYS A 938 -46.59 7.83 30.00
N VAL A 939 -47.69 7.92 30.75
CA VAL A 939 -47.67 8.14 32.21
C VAL A 939 -47.28 6.87 32.95
N HIS A 940 -47.70 5.68 32.51
CA HIS A 940 -47.32 4.41 33.17
C HIS A 940 -45.79 4.23 33.29
N SER A 941 -45.00 4.72 32.33
CA SER A 941 -43.53 4.63 32.38
C SER A 941 -42.89 5.52 33.45
N SER A 942 -43.59 6.54 33.96
CA SER A 942 -43.10 7.43 35.03
C SER A 942 -43.26 6.83 36.44
N ILE A 943 -44.18 5.88 36.61
CA ILE A 943 -44.53 5.27 37.89
C ILE A 943 -43.35 4.47 38.49
N ASN A 944 -42.46 3.96 37.63
CA ASN A 944 -41.33 3.12 38.01
C ASN A 944 -39.98 3.87 38.07
N SER A 945 -39.93 5.17 37.77
CA SER A 945 -38.69 5.96 37.75
C SER A 945 -38.56 6.83 39.01
N THR A 946 -37.43 6.71 39.72
CA THR A 946 -37.09 7.50 40.91
C THR A 946 -36.68 8.95 40.60
N SER A 947 -36.71 9.38 39.33
CA SER A 947 -36.31 10.72 38.90
C SER A 947 -37.47 11.73 38.95
N VAL A 948 -37.20 12.91 39.53
CA VAL A 948 -38.16 14.03 39.70
C VAL A 948 -38.56 14.70 38.36
N GLN A 949 -37.88 14.39 37.26
CA GLN A 949 -38.15 14.98 35.93
C GLN A 949 -38.95 14.00 35.05
N THR A 950 -40.19 14.35 34.74
CA THR A 950 -41.02 13.61 33.78
C THR A 950 -40.49 13.85 32.36
N THR A 951 -40.32 12.78 31.60
CA THR A 951 -39.89 12.82 30.18
C THR A 951 -41.08 12.88 29.21
N PHE A 952 -42.30 13.10 29.73
CA PHE A 952 -43.48 13.28 28.89
C PHE A 952 -43.67 14.78 28.58
N SER A 953 -43.28 15.20 27.37
CA SER A 953 -43.26 16.62 26.99
C SER A 953 -44.64 17.28 26.98
N LEU A 954 -45.75 16.53 26.88
CA LEU A 954 -47.08 17.10 27.04
C LEU A 954 -47.30 17.70 28.43
N VAL A 955 -46.66 17.13 29.46
CA VAL A 955 -46.61 17.68 30.81
C VAL A 955 -45.55 18.77 30.89
N GLY A 956 -44.34 18.51 30.40
CA GLY A 956 -43.20 19.43 30.51
C GLY A 956 -43.37 20.78 29.80
N GLU A 957 -44.09 20.80 28.67
CA GLU A 957 -44.36 22.02 27.89
C GLU A 957 -45.67 22.71 28.30
N PHE A 958 -46.38 22.18 29.29
CA PHE A 958 -47.73 22.65 29.63
C PHE A 958 -47.79 24.14 29.97
N ARG A 959 -46.71 24.70 30.54
CA ARG A 959 -46.58 26.13 30.81
C ARG A 959 -46.72 26.98 29.54
N ASN A 960 -46.13 26.53 28.44
CA ASN A 960 -45.98 27.30 27.20
C ASN A 960 -47.23 27.26 26.32
N PHE A 961 -48.18 26.38 26.63
CA PHE A 961 -49.45 26.30 25.90
C PHE A 961 -50.32 27.54 26.13
N ASP A 962 -51.12 27.88 25.12
CA ASP A 962 -52.16 28.89 25.28
C ASP A 962 -53.27 28.40 26.22
N TYR A 963 -54.10 29.34 26.69
CA TYR A 963 -55.16 29.01 27.65
C TYR A 963 -56.21 28.04 27.05
N LYS A 964 -56.50 28.14 25.74
CA LYS A 964 -57.45 27.26 25.03
C LYS A 964 -56.98 25.81 25.04
N LEU A 965 -55.71 25.56 24.75
CA LEU A 965 -55.09 24.23 24.76
C LEU A 965 -54.98 23.66 26.19
N LYS A 966 -54.57 24.46 27.17
CA LYS A 966 -54.51 24.05 28.59
C LYS A 966 -55.87 23.58 29.09
N THR A 967 -56.90 24.40 28.89
CA THR A 967 -58.26 24.09 29.33
C THR A 967 -58.83 22.89 28.57
N PHE A 968 -58.59 22.78 27.27
CA PHE A 968 -59.01 21.62 26.48
C PHE A 968 -58.40 20.32 26.99
N ILE A 969 -57.08 20.28 27.19
CA ILE A 969 -56.39 19.08 27.70
C ILE A 969 -56.95 18.70 29.06
N LEU A 970 -56.99 19.61 30.03
CA LEU A 970 -57.40 19.30 31.41
C LEU A 970 -58.87 18.86 31.49
N LYS A 971 -59.78 19.54 30.78
CA LYS A 971 -61.19 19.12 30.71
C LYS A 971 -61.33 17.76 30.05
N THR A 972 -60.56 17.49 29.00
CA THR A 972 -60.59 16.21 28.28
C THR A 972 -60.05 15.06 29.15
N ILE A 973 -58.94 15.28 29.87
CA ILE A 973 -58.40 14.36 30.88
C ILE A 973 -59.47 14.04 31.94
N CYS A 974 -60.09 15.07 32.51
CA CYS A 974 -61.12 14.90 33.52
C CYS A 974 -62.32 14.11 32.99
N ASN A 975 -62.82 14.45 31.80
CA ASN A 975 -63.99 13.81 31.22
C ASN A 975 -63.74 12.34 30.84
N ILE A 976 -62.53 11.99 30.39
CA ILE A 976 -62.18 10.63 29.98
C ILE A 976 -61.84 9.75 31.19
N PHE A 977 -60.99 10.24 32.10
CA PHE A 977 -60.39 9.43 33.16
C PHE A 977 -61.09 9.57 34.52
N LEU A 978 -61.66 10.73 34.84
CA LEU A 978 -62.25 11.06 36.15
C LEU A 978 -63.79 11.14 36.06
N LYS A 979 -64.44 9.97 36.00
CA LYS A 979 -65.91 9.87 35.95
C LYS A 979 -66.56 10.49 37.19
N ARG A 980 -67.62 11.27 37.00
CA ARG A 980 -68.40 11.89 38.10
C ARG A 980 -68.97 10.79 39.03
N LYS A 981 -68.90 11.00 40.35
CA LYS A 981 -69.54 10.17 41.38
C LYS A 981 -69.28 8.65 41.28
N ALA A 982 -68.09 8.25 40.82
CA ALA A 982 -67.73 6.85 40.66
C ALA A 982 -67.19 6.25 41.97
N ARG A 983 -67.81 5.16 42.46
CA ARG A 983 -67.30 4.40 43.63
C ARG A 983 -66.07 3.57 43.32
N ARG A 984 -66.08 2.94 42.13
CA ARG A 984 -64.92 2.24 41.56
C ARG A 984 -64.35 3.07 40.41
N PRO A 985 -63.15 3.64 40.55
CA PRO A 985 -62.54 4.39 39.47
C PRO A 985 -62.27 3.47 38.27
N SER A 986 -62.17 4.05 37.06
CA SER A 986 -61.76 3.26 35.90
C SER A 986 -60.30 2.81 36.07
N ASN A 987 -59.92 1.68 35.46
CA ASN A 987 -58.53 1.18 35.49
C ASN A 987 -57.50 2.21 34.96
N HIS A 988 -57.95 3.25 34.26
CA HIS A 988 -57.09 4.32 33.74
C HIS A 988 -57.18 5.64 34.52
N ALA A 989 -58.03 5.73 35.54
CA ALA A 989 -58.23 6.96 36.33
C ALA A 989 -56.94 7.42 37.03
N ILE A 990 -56.13 6.47 37.50
CA ILE A 990 -54.83 6.74 38.12
C ILE A 990 -53.88 7.51 37.20
N TYR A 991 -53.86 7.21 35.90
CA TYR A 991 -52.98 7.90 34.95
C TYR A 991 -53.41 9.36 34.74
N GLY A 992 -54.71 9.63 34.73
CA GLY A 992 -55.24 11.00 34.68
C GLY A 992 -54.85 11.81 35.93
N LEU A 993 -54.92 11.19 37.12
CA LEU A 993 -54.49 11.83 38.37
C LEU A 993 -52.97 12.08 38.39
N ILE A 994 -52.17 11.09 38.01
CA ILE A 994 -50.71 11.25 37.93
C ILE A 994 -50.34 12.36 36.95
N PHE A 995 -50.99 12.43 35.78
CA PHE A 995 -50.79 13.51 34.81
C PHE A 995 -51.04 14.90 35.42
N ILE A 996 -52.14 15.07 36.17
CA ILE A 996 -52.44 16.32 36.87
C ILE A 996 -51.39 16.60 37.95
N ARG A 997 -51.00 15.59 38.73
CA ARG A 997 -49.97 15.71 39.79
C ARG A 997 -48.62 16.14 39.23
N GLU A 998 -48.19 15.58 38.10
CA GLU A 998 -46.92 15.96 37.48
C GLU A 998 -46.92 17.41 36.98
N ILE A 999 -48.02 17.88 36.36
CA ILE A 999 -48.15 19.30 35.97
C ILE A 999 -48.09 20.19 37.22
N MET A 1000 -48.79 19.81 38.30
CA MET A 1000 -48.77 20.53 39.57
C MET A 1000 -47.36 20.63 40.16
N ASN A 1001 -46.60 19.52 40.16
CA ASN A 1001 -45.23 19.49 40.69
C ASN A 1001 -44.25 20.34 39.86
N LEU A 1002 -44.36 20.31 38.53
CA LEU A 1002 -43.42 21.05 37.65
C LEU A 1002 -43.78 22.52 37.46
N HIS A 1003 -45.07 22.84 37.37
CA HIS A 1003 -45.57 24.13 36.91
C HIS A 1003 -46.55 24.81 37.86
N GLY A 1004 -46.88 24.20 39.01
CA GLY A 1004 -47.84 24.75 39.98
C GLY A 1004 -47.43 26.10 40.58
N LYS A 1005 -46.15 26.48 40.52
CA LYS A 1005 -45.66 27.79 40.96
C LYS A 1005 -46.05 28.97 40.05
N TYR A 1006 -46.57 28.70 38.85
CA TYR A 1006 -46.99 29.74 37.91
C TYR A 1006 -48.50 29.97 38.03
N ASP A 1007 -48.90 31.16 38.48
CA ASP A 1007 -50.30 31.52 38.76
C ASP A 1007 -51.26 31.21 37.61
N ASN A 1008 -50.86 31.45 36.36
CA ASN A 1008 -51.69 31.18 35.18
C ASN A 1008 -51.94 29.68 34.94
N VAL A 1009 -50.98 28.82 35.25
CA VAL A 1009 -51.12 27.37 35.17
C VAL A 1009 -51.92 26.86 36.36
N PHE A 1010 -51.64 27.39 37.54
CA PHE A 1010 -52.31 27.02 38.78
C PHE A 1010 -53.81 27.35 38.78
N SER A 1011 -54.19 28.56 38.38
CA SER A 1011 -55.59 28.96 38.19
C SER A 1011 -56.30 28.06 37.15
N CYS A 1012 -55.62 27.74 36.03
CA CYS A 1012 -56.17 26.81 35.03
C CYS A 1012 -56.39 25.38 35.59
N LEU A 1013 -55.50 24.89 36.46
CA LEU A 1013 -55.63 23.59 37.10
C LEU A 1013 -56.79 23.57 38.09
N ILE A 1014 -56.94 24.63 38.90
CA ILE A 1014 -58.07 24.77 39.83
C ILE A 1014 -59.39 24.77 39.05
N THR A 1015 -59.53 25.67 38.08
CA THR A 1015 -60.77 25.84 37.32
C THR A 1015 -61.16 24.61 36.49
N CYS A 1016 -60.20 23.83 35.98
CA CYS A 1016 -60.51 22.66 35.16
C CYS A 1016 -60.56 21.31 35.90
N THR A 1017 -59.88 21.16 37.04
CA THR A 1017 -59.68 19.83 37.66
C THR A 1017 -60.13 19.73 39.11
N PHE A 1018 -60.21 20.83 39.86
CA PHE A 1018 -60.45 20.82 41.31
C PHE A 1018 -61.73 20.08 41.70
N GLU A 1019 -62.83 20.36 40.99
CA GLU A 1019 -64.12 19.70 41.17
C GLU A 1019 -64.03 18.18 41.02
N ARG A 1020 -63.30 17.72 40.00
CA ARG A 1020 -63.16 16.30 39.65
C ARG A 1020 -62.27 15.57 40.64
N VAL A 1021 -61.22 16.22 41.15
CA VAL A 1021 -60.36 15.67 42.21
C VAL A 1021 -61.15 15.53 43.52
N CYS A 1022 -61.99 16.52 43.86
CA CYS A 1022 -62.88 16.43 45.02
C CYS A 1022 -63.87 15.27 44.89
N ASP A 1023 -64.48 15.08 43.72
CA ASP A 1023 -65.36 13.93 43.46
C ASP A 1023 -64.65 12.59 43.70
N VAL A 1024 -63.38 12.45 43.28
CA VAL A 1024 -62.59 11.23 43.55
C VAL A 1024 -62.39 11.03 45.05
N ILE A 1025 -62.04 12.08 45.81
CA ILE A 1025 -61.87 12.00 47.26
C ILE A 1025 -63.18 11.63 47.97
N MET A 1026 -64.30 12.18 47.51
CA MET A 1026 -65.61 11.99 48.13
C MET A 1026 -66.19 10.60 47.90
N TYR A 1027 -65.99 10.03 46.70
CA TYR A 1027 -66.75 8.85 46.28
C TYR A 1027 -65.93 7.58 46.07
N CYS A 1028 -64.61 7.67 45.83
CA CYS A 1028 -63.78 6.47 45.65
C CYS A 1028 -63.42 5.80 46.98
N ASP A 1029 -63.33 4.47 46.97
CA ASP A 1029 -62.97 3.68 48.15
C ASP A 1029 -61.58 4.07 48.69
N GLY A 1030 -61.48 4.24 50.02
CA GLY A 1030 -60.28 4.80 50.67
C GLY A 1030 -58.97 4.04 50.47
N ASN A 1031 -59.04 2.76 50.09
CA ASN A 1031 -57.89 1.87 49.93
C ASN A 1031 -57.26 1.88 48.52
N THR A 1032 -57.88 2.56 47.55
CA THR A 1032 -57.39 2.57 46.16
C THR A 1032 -56.23 3.55 45.96
N PRO A 1033 -55.31 3.29 45.00
CA PRO A 1033 -54.21 4.21 44.68
C PRO A 1033 -54.71 5.56 44.14
N GLU A 1034 -55.87 5.58 43.46
CA GLU A 1034 -56.50 6.80 42.94
C GLU A 1034 -56.92 7.73 44.07
N HIS A 1035 -57.57 7.21 45.11
CA HIS A 1035 -58.00 8.01 46.26
C HIS A 1035 -56.80 8.61 47.01
N ARG A 1036 -55.69 7.87 47.14
CA ARG A 1036 -54.44 8.40 47.74
C ARG A 1036 -53.83 9.50 46.89
N THR A 1037 -53.70 9.28 45.58
CA THR A 1037 -53.12 10.24 44.63
C THR A 1037 -53.97 11.52 44.56
N ALA A 1038 -55.30 11.40 44.60
CA ALA A 1038 -56.20 12.56 44.65
C ALA A 1038 -56.02 13.40 45.92
N LYS A 1039 -55.83 12.76 47.09
CA LYS A 1039 -55.49 13.47 48.33
C LYS A 1039 -54.13 14.16 48.24
N GLU A 1040 -53.12 13.54 47.63
CA GLU A 1040 -51.82 14.19 47.39
C GLU A 1040 -51.96 15.43 46.49
N ILE A 1041 -52.70 15.33 45.39
CA ILE A 1041 -52.96 16.48 44.51
C ILE A 1041 -53.69 17.58 45.26
N MET A 1042 -54.68 17.23 46.08
CA MET A 1042 -55.39 18.21 46.90
C MET A 1042 -54.47 18.91 47.91
N LYS A 1043 -53.56 18.16 48.56
CA LYS A 1043 -52.51 18.76 49.41
C LYS A 1043 -51.63 19.74 48.61
N LEU A 1044 -51.26 19.39 47.38
CA LEU A 1044 -50.50 20.29 46.51
C LEU A 1044 -51.28 21.54 46.10
N PHE A 1045 -52.60 21.45 45.88
CA PHE A 1045 -53.44 22.62 45.67
C PHE A 1045 -53.47 23.53 46.90
N LEU A 1046 -53.70 22.94 48.08
CA LEU A 1046 -53.94 23.68 49.32
C LEU A 1046 -52.68 24.32 49.91
N ASN A 1047 -51.52 23.66 49.76
CA ASN A 1047 -50.23 24.13 50.27
C ASN A 1047 -49.47 25.05 49.31
N ASN A 1048 -50.07 25.43 48.18
CA ASN A 1048 -49.42 26.32 47.23
C ASN A 1048 -49.49 27.78 47.69
N ASN A 1049 -48.34 28.44 47.80
CA ASN A 1049 -48.22 29.83 48.24
C ASN A 1049 -49.08 30.81 47.40
N SER A 1050 -49.26 30.56 46.11
CA SER A 1050 -50.07 31.41 45.22
C SER A 1050 -51.51 31.55 45.72
N LEU A 1051 -52.04 30.56 46.44
CA LEU A 1051 -53.38 30.58 47.01
C LEU A 1051 -53.54 31.63 48.11
N ARG A 1052 -52.46 31.97 48.84
CA ARG A 1052 -52.46 32.98 49.93
C ARG A 1052 -52.09 34.38 49.44
N ILE A 1053 -51.42 34.45 48.29
CA ILE A 1053 -50.89 35.70 47.73
C ILE A 1053 -51.87 36.30 46.70
N ASN A 1054 -52.52 35.45 45.90
CA ASN A 1054 -53.37 35.87 44.78
C ASN A 1054 -54.86 35.67 45.10
N ASN A 1055 -55.56 36.77 45.40
CA ASN A 1055 -56.98 36.76 45.73
C ASN A 1055 -57.87 36.14 44.65
N MET A 1056 -57.53 36.29 43.35
CA MET A 1056 -58.32 35.71 42.26
C MET A 1056 -58.31 34.18 42.32
N ILE A 1057 -57.18 33.58 42.68
CA ILE A 1057 -57.04 32.12 42.79
C ILE A 1057 -57.81 31.59 44.00
N MET A 1058 -57.83 32.33 45.10
CA MET A 1058 -58.69 32.00 46.25
C MET A 1058 -60.18 32.05 45.87
N GLU A 1059 -60.60 33.03 45.07
CA GLU A 1059 -61.97 33.09 44.53
C GLU A 1059 -62.27 31.94 43.57
N ASP A 1060 -61.32 31.50 42.74
CA ASP A 1060 -61.47 30.30 41.89
C ASP A 1060 -61.73 29.05 42.74
N VAL A 1061 -60.98 28.87 43.85
CA VAL A 1061 -61.18 27.74 44.79
C VAL A 1061 -62.53 27.84 45.51
N LYS A 1062 -62.91 29.03 46.01
CA LYS A 1062 -64.24 29.23 46.61
C LYS A 1062 -65.36 28.95 45.62
N THR A 1063 -65.20 29.35 44.37
CA THR A 1063 -66.17 29.08 43.30
C THR A 1063 -66.27 27.58 43.06
N ALA A 1064 -65.15 26.87 42.95
CA ALA A 1064 -65.14 25.42 42.79
C ALA A 1064 -65.79 24.70 43.99
N LEU A 1065 -65.47 25.09 45.23
CA LEU A 1065 -66.10 24.55 46.44
C LEU A 1065 -67.59 24.84 46.50
N THR A 1066 -68.02 26.04 46.08
CA THR A 1066 -69.43 26.42 45.98
C THR A 1066 -70.16 25.49 45.02
N VAL A 1067 -69.59 25.23 43.83
CA VAL A 1067 -70.18 24.32 42.83
C VAL A 1067 -70.31 22.90 43.38
N ILE A 1068 -69.23 22.34 43.94
CA ILE A 1068 -69.22 20.97 44.49
C ILE A 1068 -70.23 20.81 45.62
N THR A 1069 -70.29 21.80 46.51
CA THR A 1069 -71.20 21.80 47.65
C THR A 1069 -72.65 21.92 47.18
N ASN A 1070 -72.94 22.82 46.24
CA ASN A 1070 -74.27 22.94 45.64
C ASN A 1070 -74.74 21.64 44.98
N GLU A 1071 -73.85 20.96 44.23
CA GLU A 1071 -74.20 19.73 43.52
C GLU A 1071 -74.42 18.52 44.44
N ASN A 1072 -73.76 18.47 45.61
CA ASN A 1072 -73.68 17.26 46.42
C ASN A 1072 -74.25 17.37 47.85
N LEU A 1073 -74.32 18.56 48.45
CA LEU A 1073 -74.77 18.74 49.85
C LEU A 1073 -76.19 18.20 50.09
N ALA A 1074 -77.07 18.32 49.09
CA ALA A 1074 -78.45 17.87 49.17
C ALA A 1074 -78.64 16.34 49.14
N TRP A 1075 -77.65 15.56 48.71
CA TRP A 1075 -77.82 14.11 48.53
C TRP A 1075 -76.68 13.27 49.13
N SER A 1076 -75.50 13.88 49.31
CA SER A 1076 -74.25 13.28 49.76
C SER A 1076 -73.58 14.14 50.84
N SER A 1077 -74.37 14.62 51.81
CA SER A 1077 -73.90 15.54 52.85
C SER A 1077 -72.73 14.97 53.66
N ARG A 1078 -72.77 13.67 53.97
CA ARG A 1078 -71.68 12.97 54.68
C ARG A 1078 -70.34 13.12 53.97
N GLN A 1079 -70.29 12.84 52.66
CA GLN A 1079 -69.07 12.92 51.87
C GLN A 1079 -68.56 14.37 51.77
N ILE A 1080 -69.46 15.36 51.70
CA ILE A 1080 -69.09 16.77 51.72
C ILE A 1080 -68.45 17.16 53.05
N PHE A 1081 -69.03 16.78 54.19
CA PHE A 1081 -68.43 17.09 55.49
C PHE A 1081 -67.14 16.31 55.74
N GLU A 1082 -67.01 15.07 55.25
CA GLU A 1082 -65.75 14.31 55.27
C GLU A 1082 -64.66 15.01 54.42
N LEU A 1083 -65.01 15.52 53.24
CA LEU A 1083 -64.11 16.35 52.42
C LEU A 1083 -63.72 17.63 53.17
N MET A 1084 -64.68 18.38 53.72
CA MET A 1084 -64.40 19.63 54.47
C MET A 1084 -63.54 19.37 55.70
N THR A 1085 -63.73 18.25 56.39
CA THR A 1085 -62.87 17.83 57.52
C THR A 1085 -61.44 17.60 57.03
N PHE A 1086 -61.26 16.90 55.91
CA PHE A 1086 -59.94 16.71 55.30
C PHE A 1086 -59.30 18.04 54.87
N LEU A 1087 -60.04 18.92 54.20
CA LEU A 1087 -59.55 20.24 53.79
C LEU A 1087 -59.16 21.10 55.01
N SER A 1088 -59.92 21.01 56.10
CA SER A 1088 -59.65 21.76 57.35
C SER A 1088 -58.34 21.35 58.01
N LEU A 1089 -57.96 20.07 57.91
CA LEU A 1089 -56.69 19.56 58.42
C LEU A 1089 -55.49 20.04 57.60
N GLU A 1090 -55.63 20.18 56.29
CA GLU A 1090 -54.51 20.54 55.40
C GLU A 1090 -54.38 22.05 55.17
N ALA A 1091 -55.49 22.80 55.08
CA ALA A 1091 -55.50 24.25 54.89
C ALA A 1091 -56.70 24.88 55.62
N PRO A 1092 -56.60 25.09 56.95
CA PRO A 1092 -57.72 25.56 57.78
C PRO A 1092 -58.22 26.93 57.35
N ASP A 1093 -57.34 27.81 56.87
CA ASP A 1093 -57.70 29.17 56.45
C ASP A 1093 -58.55 29.20 55.16
N VAL A 1094 -58.39 28.24 54.25
CA VAL A 1094 -59.24 28.12 53.04
C VAL A 1094 -60.66 27.75 53.43
N VAL A 1095 -60.81 26.80 54.37
CA VAL A 1095 -62.12 26.38 54.86
C VAL A 1095 -62.77 27.46 55.71
N LEU A 1096 -62.01 28.17 56.56
CA LEU A 1096 -62.51 29.34 57.30
C LEU A 1096 -63.07 30.41 56.36
N ASN A 1097 -62.37 30.70 55.25
CA ASN A 1097 -62.83 31.64 54.22
C ASN A 1097 -64.08 31.16 53.46
N PHE A 1098 -64.33 29.85 53.39
CA PHE A 1098 -65.50 29.26 52.73
C PHE A 1098 -66.68 29.03 53.71
N LEU A 1099 -66.44 29.00 55.02
CA LEU A 1099 -67.42 28.67 56.05
C LEU A 1099 -68.71 29.52 56.00
N PRO A 1100 -68.65 30.86 55.81
CA PRO A 1100 -69.86 31.67 55.67
C PRO A 1100 -70.71 31.25 54.46
N LYS A 1101 -70.05 30.91 53.34
CA LYS A 1101 -70.73 30.46 52.13
C LYS A 1101 -71.31 29.06 52.32
N LEU A 1102 -70.61 28.16 53.00
CA LEU A 1102 -71.14 26.83 53.34
C LEU A 1102 -72.42 26.92 54.18
N LEU A 1103 -72.49 27.84 55.14
CA LEU A 1103 -73.69 28.07 55.95
C LEU A 1103 -74.87 28.59 55.11
N GLU A 1104 -74.61 29.47 54.14
CA GLU A 1104 -75.61 29.92 53.17
C GLU A 1104 -76.13 28.75 52.33
N LEU A 1105 -75.23 27.91 51.80
CA LEU A 1105 -75.62 26.74 51.02
C LEU A 1105 -76.40 25.70 51.84
N ILE A 1106 -76.10 25.53 53.13
CA ILE A 1106 -76.88 24.68 54.05
C ILE A 1106 -78.30 25.23 54.21
N LYS A 1107 -78.45 26.54 54.45
CA LYS A 1107 -79.76 27.19 54.54
C LYS A 1107 -80.56 27.01 53.24
N ASP A 1108 -79.91 27.16 52.09
CA ASP A 1108 -80.55 26.94 50.79
C ASP A 1108 -81.02 25.49 50.61
N VAL A 1109 -80.25 24.51 51.05
CA VAL A 1109 -80.65 23.09 51.02
C VAL A 1109 -81.79 22.81 52.01
N GLU A 1110 -81.76 23.38 53.22
CA GLU A 1110 -82.84 23.28 54.21
C GLU A 1110 -84.15 23.88 53.69
N LEU A 1111 -84.07 25.03 53.00
CA LEU A 1111 -85.19 25.67 52.33
C LEU A 1111 -85.72 24.79 51.19
N LYS A 1112 -84.85 24.27 50.32
CA LYS A 1112 -85.23 23.37 49.22
C LYS A 1112 -85.83 22.05 49.72
N ARG A 1113 -85.42 21.57 50.90
CA ARG A 1113 -85.99 20.38 51.57
C ARG A 1113 -87.28 20.68 52.35
N GLY A 1114 -87.61 21.95 52.59
CA GLY A 1114 -88.81 22.36 53.36
C GLY A 1114 -88.75 22.07 54.86
N VAL A 1115 -87.58 21.72 55.40
CA VAL A 1115 -87.41 21.32 56.81
C VAL A 1115 -87.07 22.49 57.73
N GLY A 1116 -86.59 23.61 57.18
CA GLY A 1116 -86.19 24.82 57.92
C GLY A 1116 -84.92 24.67 58.78
N TYR A 1117 -84.72 23.50 59.40
CA TYR A 1117 -83.54 23.14 60.19
C TYR A 1117 -83.22 21.66 60.00
N ASP A 1118 -82.08 21.34 59.39
CA ASP A 1118 -81.62 19.98 59.20
C ASP A 1118 -80.52 19.64 60.21
N LYS A 1119 -80.90 18.90 61.25
CA LYS A 1119 -79.99 18.49 62.33
C LYS A 1119 -78.72 17.80 61.80
N THR A 1120 -78.78 17.04 60.71
CA THR A 1120 -77.61 16.33 60.16
C THR A 1120 -76.63 17.27 59.47
N LEU A 1121 -77.13 18.27 58.73
CA LEU A 1121 -76.30 19.28 58.08
C LEU A 1121 -75.68 20.22 59.11
N ARG A 1122 -76.46 20.62 60.12
CA ARG A 1122 -76.02 21.51 61.20
C ARG A 1122 -74.96 20.87 62.09
N MET A 1123 -75.14 19.62 62.49
CA MET A 1123 -74.09 18.87 63.21
C MET A 1123 -72.82 18.67 62.38
N GLY A 1124 -72.94 18.44 61.06
CA GLY A 1124 -71.79 18.35 60.16
C GLY A 1124 -71.02 19.67 60.08
N PHE A 1125 -71.73 20.80 60.02
CA PHE A 1125 -71.16 22.14 60.03
C PHE A 1125 -70.47 22.46 61.36
N GLU A 1126 -71.15 22.22 62.48
CA GLU A 1126 -70.60 22.40 63.85
C GLU A 1126 -69.33 21.56 64.04
N LYS A 1127 -69.28 20.34 63.49
CA LYS A 1127 -68.08 19.49 63.54
C LYS A 1127 -66.91 20.14 62.81
N VAL A 1128 -67.11 20.62 61.59
CA VAL A 1128 -66.05 21.30 60.81
C VAL A 1128 -65.60 22.59 61.50
N GLU A 1129 -66.53 23.37 62.06
CA GLU A 1129 -66.25 24.59 62.82
C GLU A 1129 -65.44 24.30 64.10
N ASN A 1130 -65.79 23.24 64.83
CA ASN A 1130 -65.06 22.79 66.01
C ASN A 1130 -63.65 22.28 65.65
N ASP A 1131 -63.51 21.50 64.58
CA ASP A 1131 -62.21 21.00 64.11
C ASP A 1131 -61.28 22.17 63.73
N LEU A 1132 -61.81 23.22 63.09
CA LEU A 1132 -61.06 24.45 62.77
C LEU A 1132 -60.65 25.24 64.02
N ASN A 1133 -61.54 25.36 65.01
CA ASN A 1133 -61.26 26.03 66.29
C ASN A 1133 -60.17 25.31 67.11
N VAL A 1134 -60.10 23.98 67.03
CA VAL A 1134 -59.04 23.18 67.67
C VAL A 1134 -57.69 23.36 66.95
N LEU A 1135 -57.70 23.46 65.61
CA LEU A 1135 -56.49 23.63 64.80
C LEU A 1135 -55.93 25.05 64.86
N THR A 1136 -56.78 26.09 64.84
CA THR A 1136 -56.35 27.49 65.01
C THR A 1136 -55.69 27.73 66.37
N ARG A 1137 -56.16 27.05 67.44
CA ARG A 1137 -55.52 27.08 68.77
C ARG A 1137 -54.16 26.35 68.83
N LYS A 1138 -53.80 25.54 67.83
CA LYS A 1138 -52.50 24.84 67.72
C LYS A 1138 -51.48 25.57 66.82
N ILE A 1139 -51.93 26.52 66.00
CA ILE A 1139 -51.11 27.25 65.02
C ILE A 1139 -50.74 28.66 65.53
N ILE A 1140 -51.52 29.20 66.48
CA ILE A 1140 -51.11 30.29 67.39
C ILE A 1140 -50.19 29.69 68.45
#